data_AF-A0A364N2U5-F1
#
_entry.id   AF-A0A364N2U5-F1
#
_cell.length_a   1.000
_cell.length_b   1.000
_cell.length_c   1.000
_cell.angle_alpha   90.00
_cell.angle_beta   90.00
_cell.angle_gamma   90.00
#
_symmetry.space_group_name_H-M   'P 1'
#
loop_
_entity.id
_entity.type
_entity.pdbx_description
1 polymer ?
#
loop_
_entity_poly.entity_id
_entity_poly.type
_entity_poly.pdbx_seq_one_letter_code
_entity_poly.pdbx_strand_id
1 'polypeptide(L)'
;MAKNGINGYANGVANGTSNSYSIPHEARSVLDHGILNNSLITSTLPQEIEECAKTIRFKGSDKPSIPINWRFAESISALKGLEAAMINVLLKRKYGLEPQEAIIDTDHAQLFFMSILLNTIDPEGENIDFISKPLAKGTSAYENYFKNCDRHDMSSSMYRTSATNIYQCKDGRYFHLHGSMNPDPTQNSVGLPHEMDESSLKEPWTPYVEKVAQIDSKEMQRLASDEYKQAGTICWTTEEFKKSEHGKANAHVGLYEVHEIKNEKQPACWWPDSPKTSAKRPLAGLKVVDLTRVIAAPALTRGLAELGASVMRITAEHITDMSTLHIDLNWGKWNAHLDFRKEEGREKLRALVRDADVVVQGYRPGVLDKYGFSAEGLLELTKDRERGLIVVRENCYGWHGPWAYRSGWQQISDACCGVSMEFGRAMGIDEPVTPVFPNSDFCTGTSGVVGVLNALLRRGAEGGSYQVDVALNYYSQWLVNSVGTYPKDVWEDVWTRNGRQVFRHCHNMQYTLPCYMKMLTTNAGPVLFNPEFFEMRYAGAISKDVKGVKPIIQYPQGNVKLGYNVAIHTFLHLCYTKLVSKPETTHAIFLIPPLAAMPTLPPKFHTPRLTLLRLTNTTPNHPHVQHFHANWSDASATAWSLHGATTSLEESREWMIEQLSRFDNIFYAVFERKNGGEKAEKEGEEKQEEEEEWEGGKGEEVEDLGELVGSVSLRLQHVGPSLPPPPLIPTPRHDGKPSASTSIPVSANLNLRALGYAFFDSARGRGYATEANRGLLEAYRSSIPAEQKAVTRFYVEAEVDQDNPGSVRVLQKLGFGQVGWKDEERVWLNGGWRTGHWVYGRDV
;
A
#
# COMPACT_ATOMS: atom_id res chain seq x y z
N MET A 1 -42.09 -11.64 39.64
CA MET A 1 -41.30 -10.70 40.46
C MET A 1 -39.83 -11.00 40.20
N ALA A 2 -39.03 -10.01 39.80
CA ALA A 2 -37.60 -10.20 39.52
C ALA A 2 -36.75 -9.45 40.56
N LYS A 3 -35.56 -9.97 40.88
CA LYS A 3 -34.55 -9.29 41.69
C LYS A 3 -33.16 -9.50 41.08
N ASN A 4 -32.48 -8.38 40.84
CA ASN A 4 -31.03 -8.18 40.88
C ASN A 4 -30.13 -9.27 40.24
N GLY A 5 -30.04 -9.26 38.91
CA GLY A 5 -28.84 -9.73 38.22
C GLY A 5 -27.84 -8.59 38.08
N ILE A 6 -26.91 -8.45 39.02
CA ILE A 6 -25.75 -7.54 38.90
C ILE A 6 -24.58 -8.36 38.39
N ASN A 7 -24.29 -8.28 37.09
CA ASN A 7 -23.10 -8.91 36.50
C ASN A 7 -21.86 -8.07 36.84
N GLY A 8 -21.41 -8.19 38.09
CA GLY A 8 -20.25 -7.48 38.59
C GLY A 8 -18.95 -8.14 38.14
N TYR A 9 -18.36 -7.64 37.05
CA TYR A 9 -16.91 -7.68 36.86
C TYR A 9 -16.23 -6.65 37.77
N ALA A 10 -16.42 -6.82 39.08
CA ALA A 10 -15.67 -6.10 40.09
C ALA A 10 -14.35 -6.85 40.31
N ASN A 11 -13.24 -6.14 40.19
CA ASN A 11 -11.87 -6.47 40.60
C ASN A 11 -11.49 -7.96 40.66
N GLY A 12 -10.58 -8.40 39.78
CA GLY A 12 -9.91 -9.70 39.87
C GLY A 12 -9.08 -9.84 41.16
N VAL A 13 -9.74 -10.17 42.27
CA VAL A 13 -9.14 -10.51 43.56
C VAL A 13 -9.45 -11.97 43.84
N ALA A 14 -8.65 -12.85 43.25
CA ALA A 14 -8.56 -14.21 43.73
C ALA A 14 -7.98 -14.16 45.14
N ASN A 15 -8.79 -14.48 46.16
CA ASN A 15 -8.31 -14.67 47.54
C ASN A 15 -7.53 -15.99 47.61
N GLY A 16 -6.33 -15.99 47.03
CA GLY A 16 -5.38 -17.08 46.95
C GLY A 16 -3.96 -16.52 47.08
N THR A 17 -3.10 -17.26 47.76
CA THR A 17 -1.74 -16.89 48.16
C THR A 17 -0.88 -16.34 47.01
N SER A 18 -0.67 -15.02 46.97
CA SER A 18 0.49 -14.31 46.40
C SER A 18 1.20 -14.96 45.19
N ASN A 19 0.47 -15.25 44.11
CA ASN A 19 1.11 -15.33 42.80
C ASN A 19 1.48 -13.90 42.38
N SER A 20 2.75 -13.67 42.06
CA SER A 20 3.23 -12.38 41.55
C SER A 20 2.60 -12.08 40.18
N TYR A 21 2.11 -10.85 40.00
CA TYR A 21 1.61 -10.38 38.70
C TYR A 21 2.67 -10.57 37.61
N SER A 22 2.24 -11.02 36.43
CA SER A 22 3.12 -11.36 35.31
C SER A 22 2.40 -11.06 33.98
N ILE A 23 2.91 -10.12 33.17
CA ILE A 23 2.30 -9.78 31.85
C ILE A 23 2.17 -11.03 30.96
N PRO A 24 3.17 -11.93 30.82
CA PRO A 24 3.01 -13.16 30.05
C PRO A 24 1.89 -14.09 30.55
N HIS A 25 1.67 -14.16 31.87
CA HIS A 25 0.57 -14.95 32.46
C HIS A 25 -0.79 -14.29 32.19
N GLU A 26 -0.89 -12.98 32.38
CA GLU A 26 -2.14 -12.25 32.16
C GLU A 26 -2.50 -12.13 30.66
N ALA A 27 -1.51 -12.05 29.76
CA ALA A 27 -1.73 -12.15 28.32
C ALA A 27 -2.30 -13.53 27.92
N ARG A 28 -1.84 -14.62 28.56
CA ARG A 28 -2.43 -15.96 28.42
C ARG A 28 -3.86 -15.99 28.96
N SER A 29 -4.09 -15.45 30.15
CA SER A 29 -5.41 -15.34 30.80
C SER A 29 -6.42 -14.56 29.95
N VAL A 30 -6.00 -13.45 29.33
CA VAL A 30 -6.82 -12.63 28.42
C VAL A 30 -7.09 -13.37 27.10
N LEU A 31 -6.14 -14.15 26.57
CA LEU A 31 -6.40 -15.03 25.42
C LEU A 31 -7.41 -16.13 25.77
N ASP A 32 -7.23 -16.84 26.89
CA ASP A 32 -8.13 -17.94 27.27
C ASP A 32 -9.52 -17.45 27.67
N HIS A 33 -9.63 -16.50 28.60
CA HIS A 33 -10.90 -16.10 29.20
C HIS A 33 -11.50 -14.86 28.55
N GLY A 34 -10.67 -13.92 28.08
CA GLY A 34 -11.12 -12.71 27.40
C GLY A 34 -11.48 -12.92 25.92
N ILE A 35 -10.96 -13.97 25.27
CA ILE A 35 -11.16 -14.26 23.85
C ILE A 35 -11.75 -15.66 23.62
N LEU A 36 -11.00 -16.73 23.91
CA LEU A 36 -11.36 -18.09 23.47
C LEU A 36 -12.63 -18.63 24.15
N ASN A 37 -12.82 -18.34 25.44
CA ASN A 37 -14.02 -18.69 26.21
C ASN A 37 -15.07 -17.56 26.27
N ASN A 38 -14.86 -16.44 25.56
CA ASN A 38 -15.77 -15.30 25.58
C ASN A 38 -16.94 -15.51 24.61
N SER A 39 -18.15 -15.66 25.13
CA SER A 39 -19.35 -15.98 24.34
C SER A 39 -19.71 -14.97 23.24
N LEU A 40 -19.16 -13.75 23.26
CA LEU A 40 -19.30 -12.75 22.18
C LEU A 40 -18.27 -12.91 21.04
N ILE A 41 -17.31 -13.83 21.19
CA ILE A 41 -16.19 -14.06 20.25
C ILE A 41 -16.12 -15.55 19.85
N THR A 42 -16.19 -16.49 20.79
CA THR A 42 -16.01 -17.94 20.57
C THR A 42 -16.83 -18.48 19.39
N SER A 43 -18.09 -18.05 19.27
CA SER A 43 -19.03 -18.48 18.22
C SER A 43 -18.63 -18.04 16.80
N THR A 44 -17.68 -17.12 16.66
CA THR A 44 -17.12 -16.71 15.37
C THR A 44 -15.86 -17.50 15.00
N LEU A 45 -15.20 -18.15 15.95
CA LEU A 45 -13.89 -18.77 15.73
C LEU A 45 -14.00 -20.20 15.16
N PRO A 46 -12.99 -20.67 14.37
CA PRO A 46 -12.96 -22.05 13.88
C PRO A 46 -12.79 -23.06 15.01
N GLN A 47 -13.37 -24.25 14.87
CA GLN A 47 -13.39 -25.29 15.91
C GLN A 47 -11.99 -25.71 16.40
N GLU A 48 -10.99 -25.67 15.53
CA GLU A 48 -9.59 -26.03 15.82
C GLU A 48 -8.82 -24.92 16.57
N ILE A 49 -9.44 -23.76 16.87
CA ILE A 49 -8.73 -22.62 17.44
C ILE A 49 -8.13 -22.92 18.82
N GLU A 50 -8.80 -23.73 19.65
CA GLU A 50 -8.27 -24.16 20.94
C GLU A 50 -7.06 -25.09 20.83
N GLU A 51 -6.93 -25.82 19.73
CA GLU A 51 -5.77 -26.66 19.44
C GLU A 51 -4.60 -25.75 19.03
N CYS A 52 -4.85 -24.88 18.05
CA CYS A 52 -3.87 -23.93 17.53
C CYS A 52 -3.43 -22.88 18.57
N ALA A 53 -4.27 -22.56 19.55
CA ALA A 53 -3.94 -21.66 20.66
C ALA A 53 -2.99 -22.30 21.69
N LYS A 54 -2.83 -23.63 21.72
CA LYS A 54 -1.93 -24.31 22.67
C LYS A 54 -0.45 -24.24 22.26
N THR A 55 -0.15 -23.92 21.00
CA THR A 55 1.23 -23.68 20.53
C THR A 55 1.68 -22.22 20.67
N ILE A 56 0.84 -21.36 21.26
CA ILE A 56 1.13 -19.95 21.50
C ILE A 56 1.78 -19.76 22.87
N ARG A 57 3.04 -19.31 22.86
CA ARG A 57 3.86 -19.11 24.07
C ARG A 57 4.11 -17.62 24.30
N PHE A 58 3.72 -17.14 25.48
CA PHE A 58 4.07 -15.80 25.95
C PHE A 58 5.41 -15.79 26.69
N LYS A 59 6.21 -14.74 26.50
CA LYS A 59 7.42 -14.41 27.28
C LYS A 59 7.55 -12.90 27.44
N GLY A 60 8.41 -12.43 28.33
CA GLY A 60 8.66 -11.01 28.57
C GLY A 60 8.77 -10.71 30.06
N SER A 61 8.77 -9.43 30.43
CA SER A 61 8.87 -8.96 31.80
C SER A 61 7.56 -9.14 32.57
N ASP A 62 7.65 -9.49 33.85
CA ASP A 62 6.49 -9.69 34.71
C ASP A 62 5.75 -8.39 35.06
N LYS A 63 6.47 -7.26 35.16
CA LYS A 63 5.94 -5.96 35.60
C LYS A 63 5.66 -5.00 34.44
N PRO A 64 4.54 -4.26 34.47
CA PRO A 64 4.26 -3.24 33.46
C PRO A 64 5.29 -2.11 33.44
N SER A 65 5.63 -1.69 32.22
CA SER A 65 6.58 -0.61 31.94
C SER A 65 5.90 0.73 31.71
N ILE A 66 4.74 0.74 31.05
CA ILE A 66 4.02 1.95 30.63
C ILE A 66 3.06 2.41 31.73
N PRO A 67 3.16 3.66 32.24
CA PRO A 67 2.27 4.17 33.28
C PRO A 67 0.93 4.65 32.71
N ILE A 68 0.13 3.70 32.23
CA ILE A 68 -1.31 3.84 31.95
C ILE A 68 -2.01 2.77 32.80
N ASN A 69 -3.21 3.02 33.32
CA ASN A 69 -3.91 2.07 34.21
C ASN A 69 -4.52 0.87 33.48
N TRP A 70 -4.79 1.00 32.19
CA TRP A 70 -5.32 -0.04 31.31
C TRP A 70 -4.25 -1.05 30.91
N ARG A 71 -4.64 -2.33 30.84
CA ARG A 71 -3.78 -3.49 30.54
C ARG A 71 -3.46 -3.62 29.04
N PHE A 72 -2.83 -2.59 28.48
CA PHE A 72 -2.52 -2.49 27.05
C PHE A 72 -1.52 -3.56 26.59
N ALA A 73 -0.54 -3.91 27.43
CA ALA A 73 0.49 -4.91 27.08
C ALA A 73 -0.13 -6.30 26.91
N GLU A 74 -1.01 -6.68 27.84
CA GLU A 74 -1.79 -7.90 27.83
C GLU A 74 -2.78 -7.93 26.65
N SER A 75 -3.46 -6.80 26.39
CA SER A 75 -4.49 -6.73 25.33
C SER A 75 -3.89 -6.94 23.93
N ILE A 76 -2.81 -6.25 23.58
CA ILE A 76 -2.15 -6.44 22.26
C ILE A 76 -1.47 -7.81 22.17
N SER A 77 -0.90 -8.31 23.27
CA SER A 77 -0.28 -9.64 23.29
C SER A 77 -1.31 -10.74 23.06
N ALA A 78 -2.46 -10.69 23.73
CA ALA A 78 -3.55 -11.65 23.55
C ALA A 78 -4.11 -11.61 22.11
N LEU A 79 -4.29 -10.41 21.53
CA LEU A 79 -4.72 -10.24 20.14
C LEU A 79 -3.69 -10.81 19.14
N LYS A 80 -2.38 -10.60 19.38
CA LYS A 80 -1.31 -11.21 18.56
C LYS A 80 -1.21 -12.73 18.75
N GLY A 81 -1.56 -13.23 19.94
CA GLY A 81 -1.73 -14.67 20.18
C GLY A 81 -2.91 -15.28 19.42
N LEU A 82 -4.04 -14.56 19.32
CA LEU A 82 -5.18 -14.95 18.50
C LEU A 82 -4.85 -14.92 17.01
N GLU A 83 -4.15 -13.89 16.53
CA GLU A 83 -3.66 -13.82 15.14
C GLU A 83 -2.74 -15.00 14.80
N ALA A 84 -1.79 -15.32 15.69
CA ALA A 84 -0.91 -16.48 15.54
C ALA A 84 -1.69 -17.83 15.53
N ALA A 85 -2.69 -17.99 16.39
CA ALA A 85 -3.54 -19.17 16.41
C ALA A 85 -4.36 -19.31 15.11
N MET A 86 -4.89 -18.20 14.58
CA MET A 86 -5.62 -18.17 13.30
C MET A 86 -4.72 -18.46 12.10
N ILE A 87 -3.46 -18.00 12.12
CA ILE A 87 -2.44 -18.38 11.14
C ILE A 87 -2.20 -19.89 11.20
N ASN A 88 -2.12 -20.50 12.38
CA ASN A 88 -1.98 -21.95 12.53
C ASN A 88 -3.19 -22.73 11.97
N VAL A 89 -4.43 -22.26 12.14
CA VAL A 89 -5.61 -22.87 11.48
C VAL A 89 -5.51 -22.76 9.96
N LEU A 90 -5.00 -21.64 9.42
CA LEU A 90 -4.76 -21.47 7.98
C LEU A 90 -3.66 -22.40 7.46
N LEU A 91 -2.58 -22.59 8.22
CA LEU A 91 -1.51 -23.55 7.88
C LEU A 91 -2.06 -24.98 7.82
N LYS A 92 -2.92 -25.36 8.76
CA LYS A 92 -3.60 -26.66 8.78
C LYS A 92 -4.54 -26.83 7.59
N ARG A 93 -5.41 -25.85 7.32
CA ARG A 93 -6.48 -25.96 6.29
C ARG A 93 -6.04 -25.68 4.84
N LYS A 94 -5.12 -24.73 4.57
CA LYS A 94 -4.65 -24.43 3.20
C LYS A 94 -3.36 -25.17 2.82
N TYR A 95 -2.46 -25.40 3.78
CA TYR A 95 -1.11 -25.90 3.50
C TYR A 95 -0.82 -27.32 4.06
N GLY A 96 -1.76 -27.92 4.79
CA GLY A 96 -1.60 -29.28 5.33
C GLY A 96 -0.49 -29.42 6.37
N LEU A 97 -0.12 -28.33 7.06
CA LEU A 97 0.90 -28.35 8.11
C LEU A 97 0.27 -28.37 9.50
N GLU A 98 0.90 -29.09 10.42
CA GLU A 98 0.57 -29.04 11.84
C GLU A 98 0.76 -27.62 12.43
N PRO A 99 0.02 -27.25 13.50
CA PRO A 99 0.18 -25.97 14.18
C PRO A 99 1.63 -25.72 14.61
N GLN A 100 2.17 -24.55 14.25
CA GLN A 100 3.55 -24.17 14.56
C GLN A 100 3.63 -23.49 15.94
N GLU A 101 4.77 -23.61 16.63
CA GLU A 101 5.02 -22.80 17.83
C GLU A 101 5.16 -21.32 17.44
N ALA A 102 4.44 -20.45 18.13
CA ALA A 102 4.55 -19.01 17.97
C ALA A 102 4.84 -18.36 19.32
N ILE A 103 5.92 -17.60 19.37
CA ILE A 103 6.35 -16.86 20.55
C ILE A 103 5.86 -15.42 20.41
N ILE A 104 5.09 -14.96 21.40
CA ILE A 104 4.73 -13.56 21.61
C ILE A 104 5.57 -13.03 22.76
N ASP A 105 6.42 -12.04 22.49
CA ASP A 105 7.13 -11.32 23.54
C ASP A 105 6.29 -10.09 23.96
N THR A 106 5.92 -10.01 25.25
CA THR A 106 5.01 -8.99 25.76
C THR A 106 5.66 -7.61 25.88
N ASP A 107 6.99 -7.52 25.94
CA ASP A 107 7.71 -6.25 25.90
C ASP A 107 7.85 -5.75 24.47
N HIS A 108 8.12 -6.67 23.53
CA HIS A 108 8.08 -6.38 22.10
C HIS A 108 6.68 -5.93 21.64
N ALA A 109 5.62 -6.61 22.10
CA ALA A 109 4.24 -6.34 21.70
C ALA A 109 3.77 -4.92 22.10
N GLN A 110 4.30 -4.37 23.21
CA GLN A 110 4.04 -2.97 23.60
C GLN A 110 4.55 -1.94 22.58
N LEU A 111 5.59 -2.27 21.79
CA LEU A 111 6.08 -1.38 20.73
C LEU A 111 5.12 -1.28 19.54
N PHE A 112 4.25 -2.27 19.33
CA PHE A 112 3.35 -2.33 18.17
C PHE A 112 2.42 -1.13 18.10
N PHE A 113 1.73 -0.81 19.21
CA PHE A 113 0.79 0.32 19.26
C PHE A 113 1.44 1.71 19.30
N MET A 114 2.76 1.78 19.36
CA MET A 114 3.53 3.03 19.25
C MET A 114 4.47 3.05 18.04
N SER A 115 4.38 2.07 17.13
CA SER A 115 5.36 1.89 16.04
C SER A 115 5.50 3.11 15.11
N ILE A 116 4.44 3.89 14.88
CA ILE A 116 4.49 5.18 14.17
C ILE A 116 5.46 6.22 14.76
N LEU A 117 5.84 6.07 16.04
CA LEU A 117 6.75 6.96 16.77
C LEU A 117 8.20 6.46 16.82
N LEU A 118 8.41 5.19 16.44
CA LEU A 118 9.66 4.44 16.67
C LEU A 118 10.41 4.10 15.37
N ASN A 119 9.88 4.48 14.21
CA ASN A 119 10.58 4.32 12.94
C ASN A 119 11.59 5.47 12.76
N THR A 120 12.80 5.12 12.31
CA THR A 120 13.88 6.07 12.02
C THR A 120 14.36 5.89 10.59
N ILE A 121 14.29 6.95 9.78
CA ILE A 121 14.87 6.99 8.42
C ILE A 121 16.35 7.33 8.55
N ASP A 122 17.20 6.61 7.82
CA ASP A 122 18.64 6.84 7.70
C ASP A 122 19.37 6.93 9.05
N PRO A 123 19.26 5.91 9.93
CA PRO A 123 19.75 5.99 11.32
C PRO A 123 21.28 6.09 11.45
N GLU A 124 22.03 5.80 10.38
CA GLU A 124 23.50 5.99 10.32
C GLU A 124 23.91 7.33 9.67
N GLY A 125 22.96 8.05 9.06
CA GLY A 125 23.15 9.34 8.39
C GLY A 125 22.30 10.46 9.00
N GLU A 126 21.21 10.83 8.34
CA GLU A 126 20.33 11.95 8.73
C GLU A 126 19.53 11.69 10.02
N ASN A 127 19.32 10.43 10.41
CA ASN A 127 18.72 9.97 11.67
C ASN A 127 17.38 10.68 11.99
N ILE A 128 16.43 10.56 11.06
CA ILE A 128 15.13 11.26 11.12
C ILE A 128 14.11 10.34 11.79
N ASP A 129 13.58 10.76 12.93
CA ASP A 129 12.52 10.05 13.66
C ASP A 129 11.34 10.99 13.98
N PHE A 130 10.31 10.46 14.64
CA PHE A 130 9.12 11.24 14.99
C PHE A 130 9.41 12.34 16.05
N ILE A 131 10.47 12.18 16.85
CA ILE A 131 10.82 13.00 18.01
C ILE A 131 11.77 14.15 17.64
N SER A 132 12.54 14.04 16.56
CA SER A 132 13.34 15.14 15.99
C SER A 132 12.51 16.11 15.13
N LYS A 133 11.30 15.71 14.73
CA LYS A 133 10.33 16.51 13.96
C LYS A 133 9.96 17.92 14.53
N PRO A 134 9.90 18.18 15.85
CA PRO A 134 9.59 19.50 16.41
C PRO A 134 10.64 20.59 16.11
N LEU A 135 11.84 20.21 15.70
CA LEU A 135 12.80 21.14 15.11
C LEU A 135 12.42 21.33 13.63
N ALA A 136 12.43 22.58 13.14
CA ALA A 136 12.07 22.89 11.74
C ALA A 136 12.80 22.00 10.71
N LYS A 137 14.05 21.62 11.01
CA LYS A 137 14.85 20.66 10.22
C LYS A 137 14.18 19.30 10.02
N GLY A 138 13.53 18.74 11.04
CA GLY A 138 12.94 17.39 10.99
C GLY A 138 11.68 17.33 10.13
N THR A 139 10.88 18.40 10.08
CA THR A 139 9.74 18.48 9.15
C THR A 139 10.24 18.60 7.70
N SER A 140 11.18 19.50 7.40
CA SER A 140 11.75 19.60 6.05
C SER A 140 12.47 18.33 5.61
N ALA A 141 13.14 17.62 6.53
CA ALA A 141 13.82 16.36 6.22
C ALA A 141 12.83 15.24 5.86
N TYR A 142 11.67 15.18 6.51
CA TYR A 142 10.62 14.21 6.14
C TYR A 142 10.00 14.52 4.76
N GLU A 143 9.85 15.80 4.41
CA GLU A 143 9.31 16.24 3.12
C GLU A 143 10.22 15.91 1.91
N ASN A 144 11.53 15.72 2.12
CA ASN A 144 12.45 15.19 1.10
C ASN A 144 12.06 13.78 0.62
N TYR A 145 11.46 12.97 1.51
CA TYR A 145 11.18 11.54 1.27
C TYR A 145 9.68 11.26 1.04
N PHE A 146 8.80 12.08 1.61
CA PHE A 146 7.36 11.92 1.52
C PHE A 146 6.68 13.25 1.16
N LYS A 147 6.02 13.29 0.00
CA LYS A 147 5.13 14.41 -0.39
C LYS A 147 4.18 14.75 0.76
N ASN A 148 4.18 16.01 1.18
CA ASN A 148 3.21 16.49 2.16
C ASN A 148 1.79 16.35 1.60
N CYS A 149 0.94 15.61 2.31
CA CYS A 149 -0.46 15.35 1.96
C CYS A 149 -1.44 15.99 2.95
N ASP A 150 -0.95 16.77 3.91
CA ASP A 150 -1.81 17.73 4.59
C ASP A 150 -2.20 18.83 3.58
N ARG A 151 -3.44 19.30 3.69
CA ARG A 151 -4.05 20.31 2.83
C ARG A 151 -4.77 21.39 3.64
N HIS A 152 -4.67 21.29 4.96
CA HIS A 152 -5.37 22.11 5.94
C HIS A 152 -4.46 22.47 7.12
N ASP A 153 -3.13 22.32 6.97
CA ASP A 153 -2.10 22.73 7.93
C ASP A 153 -2.45 22.33 9.37
N MET A 154 -2.96 21.11 9.55
CA MET A 154 -3.65 20.64 10.75
C MET A 154 -2.74 20.65 12.00
N SER A 155 -1.42 20.60 11.80
CA SER A 155 -0.41 20.70 12.86
C SER A 155 0.63 21.80 12.62
N SER A 156 0.28 22.92 12.00
CA SER A 156 1.20 24.07 11.85
C SER A 156 1.43 24.85 13.16
N SER A 157 0.45 24.83 14.08
CA SER A 157 0.47 25.50 15.38
C SER A 157 -0.09 24.59 16.49
N MET A 158 0.29 24.83 17.75
CA MET A 158 -0.27 24.07 18.88
C MET A 158 -1.77 24.38 19.05
N TYR A 159 -2.20 25.59 18.72
CA TYR A 159 -3.57 26.07 18.69
C TYR A 159 -4.45 25.27 17.71
N ARG A 160 -3.97 24.98 16.51
CA ARG A 160 -4.66 24.08 15.56
C ARG A 160 -4.73 22.66 16.09
N THR A 161 -3.64 22.11 16.64
CA THR A 161 -3.69 20.76 17.25
C THR A 161 -4.60 20.66 18.48
N SER A 162 -4.86 21.79 19.16
CA SER A 162 -5.73 21.86 20.33
C SER A 162 -7.22 21.68 20.01
N ALA A 163 -7.61 21.73 18.74
CA ALA A 163 -8.91 21.23 18.29
C ALA A 163 -9.11 19.72 18.53
N THR A 164 -8.04 18.96 18.80
CA THR A 164 -8.06 17.56 19.27
C THR A 164 -7.66 17.48 20.74
N ASN A 165 -8.63 17.60 21.64
CA ASN A 165 -8.41 17.65 23.09
C ASN A 165 -9.73 17.49 23.87
N ILE A 166 -9.67 17.34 25.20
CA ILE A 166 -10.88 17.33 26.06
C ILE A 166 -11.05 18.67 26.77
N TYR A 167 -12.28 19.19 26.75
CA TYR A 167 -12.67 20.42 27.44
C TYR A 167 -13.92 20.21 28.31
N GLN A 168 -14.06 21.01 29.37
CA GLN A 168 -15.26 20.98 30.21
C GLN A 168 -16.35 21.87 29.60
N CYS A 169 -17.58 21.34 29.58
CA CYS A 169 -18.78 22.01 29.13
C CYS A 169 -19.47 22.77 30.27
N LYS A 170 -20.37 23.68 29.90
CA LYS A 170 -21.19 24.51 30.80
C LYS A 170 -22.03 23.70 31.80
N ASP A 171 -22.44 22.49 31.43
CA ASP A 171 -23.18 21.55 32.28
C ASP A 171 -22.27 20.68 33.17
N GLY A 172 -20.98 21.02 33.29
CA GLY A 172 -19.99 20.34 34.13
C GLY A 172 -19.47 19.02 33.57
N ARG A 173 -20.12 18.46 32.53
CA ARG A 173 -19.60 17.31 31.78
C ARG A 173 -18.38 17.72 30.96
N TYR A 174 -17.66 16.72 30.47
CA TYR A 174 -16.54 16.91 29.55
C TYR A 174 -16.89 16.47 28.13
N PHE A 175 -16.27 17.09 27.13
CA PHE A 175 -16.43 16.77 25.71
C PHE A 175 -15.06 16.69 25.02
N HIS A 176 -14.81 15.59 24.31
CA HIS A 176 -13.63 15.45 23.48
C HIS A 176 -13.91 16.06 22.10
N LEU A 177 -13.30 17.22 21.80
CA LEU A 177 -13.26 17.80 20.46
C LEU A 177 -12.23 17.04 19.60
N HIS A 178 -12.42 17.00 18.29
CA HIS A 178 -11.42 16.44 17.38
C HIS A 178 -11.29 17.27 16.10
N GLY A 179 -10.07 17.71 15.77
CA GLY A 179 -9.73 18.45 14.54
C GLY A 179 -9.61 17.55 13.29
N SER A 180 -9.71 16.23 13.44
CA SER A 180 -9.66 15.25 12.35
C SER A 180 -8.41 15.39 11.46
N MET A 181 -8.57 15.82 10.20
CA MET A 181 -7.49 16.25 9.29
C MET A 181 -7.76 17.67 8.77
N ASN A 182 -8.64 18.41 9.44
CA ASN A 182 -8.95 19.82 9.20
C ASN A 182 -9.62 20.37 10.47
N PRO A 183 -8.94 21.20 11.28
CA PRO A 183 -9.48 21.73 12.52
C PRO A 183 -10.51 22.86 12.32
N ASP A 184 -10.55 23.51 11.14
CA ASP A 184 -11.37 24.72 10.90
C ASP A 184 -12.86 24.51 11.25
N PRO A 185 -13.53 23.40 10.85
CA PRO A 185 -14.93 23.17 11.22
C PRO A 185 -15.12 22.93 12.73
N THR A 186 -14.10 22.40 13.42
CA THR A 186 -14.14 22.20 14.88
C THR A 186 -13.97 23.53 15.60
N GLN A 187 -13.04 24.40 15.15
CA GLN A 187 -12.89 25.78 15.64
C GLN A 187 -14.15 26.62 15.37
N ASN A 188 -14.73 26.51 14.17
CA ASN A 188 -16.00 27.14 13.82
C ASN A 188 -17.14 26.70 14.77
N SER A 189 -17.20 25.41 15.12
CA SER A 189 -18.26 24.86 16.00
C SER A 189 -18.24 25.41 17.44
N VAL A 190 -17.15 26.05 17.85
CA VAL A 190 -17.01 26.74 19.14
C VAL A 190 -16.81 28.26 19.00
N GLY A 191 -16.98 28.81 17.79
CA GLY A 191 -16.84 30.25 17.53
C GLY A 191 -15.42 30.78 17.79
N LEU A 192 -14.40 30.05 17.33
CA LEU A 192 -12.98 30.41 17.40
C LEU A 192 -12.40 30.71 16.00
N PRO A 193 -11.36 31.57 15.89
CA PRO A 193 -10.61 31.77 14.66
C PRO A 193 -9.77 30.54 14.31
N HIS A 194 -9.33 30.42 13.05
CA HIS A 194 -8.52 29.29 12.57
C HIS A 194 -7.06 29.36 13.04
N GLU A 195 -6.50 30.58 13.12
CA GLU A 195 -5.16 30.86 13.65
C GLU A 195 -5.20 31.76 14.88
N MET A 196 -4.13 31.70 15.67
CA MET A 196 -3.86 32.57 16.82
C MET A 196 -2.34 32.61 17.06
N ASP A 197 -1.82 33.77 17.50
CA ASP A 197 -0.41 33.89 17.92
C ASP A 197 -0.19 33.14 19.25
N GLU A 198 0.99 32.54 19.41
CA GLU A 198 1.35 31.74 20.59
C GLU A 198 2.61 32.29 21.28
N SER A 199 2.51 32.62 22.57
CA SER A 199 3.66 33.02 23.41
C SER A 199 4.14 31.91 24.35
N SER A 200 3.34 30.85 24.56
CA SER A 200 3.68 29.74 25.46
C SER A 200 3.00 28.42 25.10
N LEU A 201 3.52 27.29 25.62
CA LEU A 201 3.00 25.94 25.39
C LEU A 201 1.60 25.65 25.99
N LYS A 202 1.00 26.57 26.77
CA LYS A 202 -0.28 26.34 27.48
C LYS A 202 -1.40 27.30 27.07
N GLU A 203 -1.04 28.50 26.66
CA GLU A 203 -1.95 29.52 26.11
C GLU A 203 -2.86 29.00 24.96
N PRO A 204 -2.39 28.14 24.03
CA PRO A 204 -3.23 27.59 22.96
C PRO A 204 -4.48 26.82 23.41
N TRP A 205 -4.55 26.39 24.68
CA TRP A 205 -5.71 25.70 25.23
C TRP A 205 -6.78 26.66 25.75
N THR A 206 -6.39 27.85 26.21
CA THR A 206 -7.27 28.80 26.91
C THR A 206 -8.51 29.17 26.10
N PRO A 207 -8.42 29.52 24.79
CA PRO A 207 -9.60 29.89 24.01
C PRO A 207 -10.63 28.75 23.90
N TYR A 208 -10.17 27.50 23.79
CA TYR A 208 -11.06 26.34 23.76
C TYR A 208 -11.69 26.05 25.13
N VAL A 209 -10.92 26.19 26.23
CA VAL A 209 -11.46 26.08 27.59
C VAL A 209 -12.57 27.11 27.81
N GLU A 210 -12.31 28.37 27.50
CA GLU A 210 -13.26 29.47 27.70
C GLU A 210 -14.52 29.32 26.84
N LYS A 211 -14.40 28.85 25.59
CA LYS A 211 -15.55 28.68 24.68
C LYS A 211 -16.39 27.45 24.98
N VAL A 212 -15.77 26.29 25.20
CA VAL A 212 -16.52 25.05 25.49
C VAL A 212 -17.23 25.15 26.84
N ALA A 213 -16.66 25.85 27.83
CA ALA A 213 -17.30 26.13 29.11
C ALA A 213 -18.57 27.01 29.02
N GLN A 214 -18.90 27.56 27.85
CA GLN A 214 -20.14 28.31 27.58
C GLN A 214 -21.22 27.45 26.89
N ILE A 215 -20.88 26.23 26.45
CA ILE A 215 -21.76 25.33 25.68
C ILE A 215 -22.11 24.10 26.54
N ASP A 216 -23.39 23.72 26.59
CA ASP A 216 -23.81 22.50 27.30
C ASP A 216 -23.44 21.24 26.48
N SER A 217 -23.00 20.15 27.12
CA SER A 217 -22.37 19.01 26.43
C SER A 217 -23.21 18.35 25.32
N LYS A 218 -24.54 18.37 25.46
CA LYS A 218 -25.48 17.88 24.42
C LYS A 218 -25.52 18.79 23.20
N GLU A 219 -25.41 20.10 23.38
CA GLU A 219 -25.36 21.06 22.28
C GLU A 219 -23.99 21.01 21.61
N MET A 220 -22.90 20.81 22.37
CA MET A 220 -21.58 20.54 21.80
C MET A 220 -21.58 19.27 20.93
N GLN A 221 -22.29 18.21 21.35
CA GLN A 221 -22.49 17.00 20.53
C GLN A 221 -23.24 17.30 19.22
N ARG A 222 -24.32 18.10 19.29
CA ARG A 222 -25.12 18.49 18.13
C ARG A 222 -24.31 19.33 17.14
N LEU A 223 -23.61 20.35 17.64
CA LEU A 223 -22.72 21.21 16.86
C LEU A 223 -21.63 20.37 16.18
N ALA A 224 -20.86 19.58 16.93
CA ALA A 224 -19.77 18.78 16.39
C ALA A 224 -20.25 17.72 15.38
N SER A 225 -21.18 16.83 15.76
CA SER A 225 -21.56 15.68 14.95
C SER A 225 -22.61 15.98 13.89
N ASP A 226 -23.60 16.81 14.21
CA ASP A 226 -24.84 16.90 13.44
C ASP A 226 -24.88 18.18 12.58
N GLU A 227 -24.19 19.25 12.97
CA GLU A 227 -24.04 20.48 12.19
C GLU A 227 -22.73 20.50 11.40
N TYR A 228 -21.57 20.55 12.08
CA TYR A 228 -20.25 20.68 11.45
C TYR A 228 -19.65 19.35 10.93
N LYS A 229 -20.34 18.22 11.17
CA LYS A 229 -19.95 16.86 10.73
C LYS A 229 -18.51 16.47 11.09
N GLN A 230 -18.04 16.92 12.23
CA GLN A 230 -16.74 16.58 12.81
C GLN A 230 -16.81 15.40 13.76
N ALA A 231 -15.63 14.90 14.12
CA ALA A 231 -15.50 13.90 15.18
C ALA A 231 -15.55 14.58 16.56
N GLY A 232 -16.28 13.96 17.49
CA GLY A 232 -16.45 14.47 18.84
C GLY A 232 -17.41 13.63 19.66
N THR A 233 -17.20 13.57 20.97
CA THR A 233 -18.11 12.89 21.90
C THR A 233 -18.13 13.57 23.26
N ILE A 234 -19.29 13.54 23.92
CA ILE A 234 -19.35 13.64 25.38
C ILE A 234 -18.42 12.56 25.97
N CYS A 235 -17.66 12.90 27.02
CA CYS A 235 -16.94 11.90 27.79
C CYS A 235 -17.95 11.16 28.69
N TRP A 236 -18.07 9.86 28.50
CA TRP A 236 -18.94 9.00 29.30
C TRP A 236 -18.11 8.24 30.33
N THR A 237 -18.72 7.87 31.45
CA THR A 237 -18.19 6.74 32.24
C THR A 237 -18.58 5.41 31.56
N THR A 238 -17.80 4.37 31.80
CA THR A 238 -18.06 3.00 31.30
C THR A 238 -19.51 2.56 31.60
N GLU A 239 -20.01 2.89 32.79
CA GLU A 239 -21.35 2.55 33.25
C GLU A 239 -22.48 3.42 32.68
N GLU A 240 -22.22 4.65 32.25
CA GLU A 240 -23.21 5.43 31.49
C GLU A 240 -23.24 4.97 30.03
N PHE A 241 -22.09 4.70 29.42
CA PHE A 241 -22.01 4.21 28.04
C PHE A 241 -22.79 2.90 27.87
N LYS A 242 -22.57 1.90 28.73
CA LYS A 242 -23.34 0.63 28.76
C LYS A 242 -24.86 0.84 28.92
N LYS A 243 -25.28 1.95 29.57
CA LYS A 243 -26.70 2.28 29.80
C LYS A 243 -27.30 3.12 28.68
N SER A 244 -26.49 3.75 27.84
CA SER A 244 -26.93 4.46 26.63
C SER A 244 -27.55 3.51 25.61
N GLU A 245 -28.35 4.05 24.68
CA GLU A 245 -28.94 3.29 23.57
C GLU A 245 -27.86 2.71 22.65
N HIS A 246 -26.76 3.44 22.45
CA HIS A 246 -25.67 3.05 21.57
C HIS A 246 -24.80 1.93 22.15
N GLY A 247 -24.46 2.01 23.45
CA GLY A 247 -23.77 0.92 24.15
C GLY A 247 -24.61 -0.36 24.14
N LYS A 248 -25.92 -0.27 24.45
CA LYS A 248 -26.85 -1.40 24.36
C LYS A 248 -26.92 -2.03 22.97
N ALA A 249 -26.93 -1.20 21.91
CA ALA A 249 -26.99 -1.71 20.54
C ALA A 249 -25.75 -2.53 20.16
N ASN A 250 -24.55 -2.14 20.62
CA ASN A 250 -23.29 -2.82 20.29
C ASN A 250 -22.87 -3.88 21.33
N ALA A 251 -23.56 -4.00 22.47
CA ALA A 251 -23.23 -4.92 23.57
C ALA A 251 -23.32 -6.43 23.24
N HIS A 252 -23.76 -6.79 22.04
CA HIS A 252 -23.81 -8.17 21.55
C HIS A 252 -22.60 -8.56 20.68
N VAL A 253 -21.68 -7.62 20.43
CA VAL A 253 -20.51 -7.81 19.56
C VAL A 253 -19.24 -7.95 20.41
N GLY A 254 -18.34 -8.86 19.98
CA GLY A 254 -17.01 -9.02 20.53
C GLY A 254 -16.00 -8.05 19.92
N LEU A 255 -15.01 -8.58 19.19
CA LEU A 255 -13.94 -7.80 18.53
C LEU A 255 -14.27 -7.39 17.08
N TYR A 256 -15.08 -8.18 16.40
CA TYR A 256 -15.46 -8.03 14.99
C TYR A 256 -16.73 -8.86 14.70
N GLU A 257 -17.38 -8.60 13.58
CA GLU A 257 -18.47 -9.41 13.03
C GLU A 257 -18.08 -9.99 11.66
N VAL A 258 -18.60 -11.17 11.30
CA VAL A 258 -18.41 -11.78 9.97
C VAL A 258 -19.76 -12.22 9.44
N HIS A 259 -20.21 -11.57 8.36
CA HIS A 259 -21.47 -11.85 7.69
C HIS A 259 -21.22 -12.62 6.39
N GLU A 260 -22.04 -13.63 6.13
CA GLU A 260 -21.93 -14.52 4.99
C GLU A 260 -22.89 -14.10 3.87
N ILE A 261 -22.39 -14.00 2.64
CA ILE A 261 -23.17 -13.70 1.44
C ILE A 261 -23.12 -14.92 0.53
N LYS A 262 -24.12 -15.79 0.68
CA LYS A 262 -24.28 -17.03 -0.10
C LYS A 262 -24.50 -16.72 -1.58
N ASN A 263 -23.78 -17.46 -2.43
CA ASN A 263 -23.87 -17.35 -3.88
C ASN A 263 -23.49 -18.69 -4.50
N GLU A 264 -24.42 -19.32 -5.23
CA GLU A 264 -24.23 -20.64 -5.84
C GLU A 264 -23.12 -20.66 -6.90
N LYS A 265 -22.77 -19.51 -7.47
CA LYS A 265 -21.64 -19.36 -8.40
C LYS A 265 -20.27 -19.37 -7.71
N GLN A 266 -20.22 -19.26 -6.38
CA GLN A 266 -18.99 -19.07 -5.61
C GLN A 266 -18.72 -20.30 -4.71
N PRO A 267 -18.19 -21.40 -5.26
CA PRO A 267 -17.84 -22.58 -4.48
C PRO A 267 -16.71 -22.32 -3.47
N ALA A 268 -16.50 -23.27 -2.57
CA ALA A 268 -15.40 -23.24 -1.60
C ALA A 268 -14.03 -23.11 -2.31
N CYS A 269 -13.30 -22.04 -2.04
CA CYS A 269 -12.03 -21.77 -2.70
C CYS A 269 -11.07 -20.87 -1.89
N TRP A 270 -9.78 -21.20 -1.99
CA TRP A 270 -8.70 -20.31 -1.59
C TRP A 270 -8.48 -19.21 -2.65
N TRP A 271 -7.62 -18.23 -2.34
CA TRP A 271 -7.10 -17.33 -3.38
C TRP A 271 -6.13 -18.08 -4.31
N PRO A 272 -5.90 -17.60 -5.54
CA PRO A 272 -4.96 -18.20 -6.47
C PRO A 272 -3.53 -18.16 -5.93
N ASP A 273 -2.82 -19.27 -6.09
CA ASP A 273 -1.40 -19.33 -5.74
C ASP A 273 -0.55 -18.52 -6.72
N SER A 274 0.61 -18.07 -6.24
CA SER A 274 1.62 -17.30 -6.97
C SER A 274 2.99 -17.96 -6.79
N PRO A 275 4.02 -17.60 -7.58
CA PRO A 275 5.37 -18.16 -7.40
C PRO A 275 6.02 -17.93 -6.02
N LYS A 276 5.46 -17.04 -5.18
CA LYS A 276 5.90 -16.82 -3.78
C LYS A 276 5.03 -17.54 -2.75
N THR A 277 3.99 -18.25 -3.17
CA THR A 277 2.99 -18.86 -2.26
C THR A 277 3.53 -20.12 -1.62
N SER A 278 3.53 -20.12 -0.29
CA SER A 278 4.05 -21.19 0.57
C SER A 278 3.57 -20.97 1.99
N ALA A 279 3.57 -22.02 2.82
CA ALA A 279 3.34 -21.89 4.26
C ALA A 279 4.27 -20.84 4.93
N LYS A 280 5.47 -20.65 4.36
CA LYS A 280 6.45 -19.66 4.83
C LYS A 280 5.99 -18.21 4.67
N ARG A 281 5.02 -17.94 3.79
CA ARG A 281 4.37 -16.64 3.56
C ARG A 281 2.85 -16.86 3.52
N PRO A 282 2.17 -17.02 4.67
CA PRO A 282 0.83 -17.58 4.74
C PRO A 282 -0.23 -16.95 3.84
N LEU A 283 -0.15 -15.65 3.53
CA LEU A 283 -1.06 -14.92 2.63
C LEU A 283 -0.48 -14.59 1.25
N ALA A 284 0.67 -15.16 0.86
CA ALA A 284 1.21 -14.95 -0.47
C ALA A 284 0.25 -15.42 -1.57
N GLY A 285 0.08 -14.59 -2.61
CA GLY A 285 -0.94 -14.72 -3.65
C GLY A 285 -2.22 -13.91 -3.38
N LEU A 286 -2.56 -13.64 -2.12
CA LEU A 286 -3.78 -12.89 -1.75
C LEU A 286 -3.71 -11.44 -2.24
N LYS A 287 -4.74 -10.95 -2.92
CA LYS A 287 -4.81 -9.58 -3.44
C LYS A 287 -5.74 -8.70 -2.59
N VAL A 288 -5.23 -7.59 -2.07
CA VAL A 288 -5.95 -6.66 -1.21
C VAL A 288 -6.01 -5.27 -1.85
N VAL A 289 -7.21 -4.71 -1.95
CA VAL A 289 -7.43 -3.29 -2.27
C VAL A 289 -7.67 -2.51 -0.98
N ASP A 290 -6.77 -1.59 -0.67
CA ASP A 290 -6.76 -0.78 0.54
C ASP A 290 -7.34 0.61 0.21
N LEU A 291 -8.54 0.89 0.71
CA LEU A 291 -9.23 2.20 0.63
C LEU A 291 -9.18 2.89 2.01
N THR A 292 -7.99 2.99 2.60
CA THR A 292 -7.80 3.42 4.00
C THR A 292 -6.78 4.56 4.19
N ARG A 293 -6.90 5.27 5.31
CA ARG A 293 -6.05 6.39 5.76
C ARG A 293 -5.95 6.34 7.30
N VAL A 294 -5.11 7.19 7.89
CA VAL A 294 -4.90 7.27 9.35
C VAL A 294 -4.24 6.00 9.92
N ILE A 295 -4.83 5.26 10.88
CA ILE A 295 -4.13 4.20 11.63
C ILE A 295 -4.86 2.85 11.64
N ALA A 296 -6.10 2.75 12.12
CA ALA A 296 -6.75 1.45 12.38
C ALA A 296 -6.83 0.51 11.16
N ALA A 297 -7.55 0.90 10.11
CA ALA A 297 -7.63 0.10 8.88
C ALA A 297 -6.28 0.01 8.10
N PRO A 298 -5.41 1.03 8.08
CA PRO A 298 -4.04 0.88 7.56
C PRO A 298 -3.18 -0.15 8.31
N ALA A 299 -3.34 -0.29 9.62
CA ALA A 299 -2.64 -1.30 10.43
C ALA A 299 -3.15 -2.72 10.13
N LEU A 300 -4.45 -2.86 9.87
CA LEU A 300 -5.05 -4.10 9.35
C LEU A 300 -4.35 -4.53 8.04
N THR A 301 -4.34 -3.65 7.04
CA THR A 301 -3.75 -3.97 5.73
C THR A 301 -2.23 -4.08 5.77
N ARG A 302 -1.54 -3.41 6.71
CA ARG A 302 -0.11 -3.68 7.00
C ARG A 302 0.07 -5.11 7.53
N GLY A 303 -0.76 -5.55 8.48
CA GLY A 303 -0.75 -6.93 8.99
C GLY A 303 -0.90 -7.95 7.86
N LEU A 304 -1.89 -7.78 6.97
CA LEU A 304 -2.05 -8.66 5.80
C LEU A 304 -0.79 -8.71 4.92
N ALA A 305 -0.11 -7.58 4.71
CA ALA A 305 1.16 -7.53 3.97
C ALA A 305 2.33 -8.20 4.72
N GLU A 306 2.36 -8.11 6.05
CA GLU A 306 3.32 -8.79 6.94
C GLU A 306 3.19 -10.31 6.87
N LEU A 307 1.95 -10.82 6.70
CA LEU A 307 1.66 -12.24 6.44
C LEU A 307 1.89 -12.66 4.97
N GLY A 308 2.10 -11.69 4.07
CA GLY A 308 2.50 -11.92 2.68
C GLY A 308 1.49 -11.56 1.59
N ALA A 309 0.37 -10.91 1.92
CA ALA A 309 -0.57 -10.42 0.91
C ALA A 309 0.03 -9.32 0.02
N SER A 310 -0.52 -9.17 -1.19
CA SER A 310 -0.22 -8.08 -2.12
C SER A 310 -1.23 -6.95 -1.93
N VAL A 311 -0.80 -5.83 -1.35
CA VAL A 311 -1.69 -4.72 -0.95
C VAL A 311 -1.53 -3.50 -1.85
N MET A 312 -2.59 -3.14 -2.57
CA MET A 312 -2.66 -1.94 -3.40
C MET A 312 -3.53 -0.88 -2.71
N ARG A 313 -2.90 0.17 -2.18
CA ARG A 313 -3.55 1.29 -1.52
C ARG A 313 -3.93 2.39 -2.50
N ILE A 314 -5.19 2.81 -2.46
CA ILE A 314 -5.77 3.82 -3.35
C ILE A 314 -6.22 5.05 -2.55
N THR A 315 -5.73 6.21 -2.99
CA THR A 315 -6.23 7.54 -2.56
C THR A 315 -6.27 8.47 -3.79
N ALA A 316 -6.37 9.78 -3.61
CA ALA A 316 -6.27 10.77 -4.69
C ALA A 316 -5.64 12.08 -4.18
N GLU A 317 -4.98 12.83 -5.06
CA GLU A 317 -4.19 14.04 -4.71
C GLU A 317 -4.98 15.20 -4.09
N HIS A 318 -6.31 15.16 -4.20
CA HIS A 318 -7.24 16.11 -3.62
C HIS A 318 -7.78 15.67 -2.24
N ILE A 319 -7.40 14.48 -1.77
CA ILE A 319 -7.81 13.90 -0.48
C ILE A 319 -6.66 14.07 0.52
N THR A 320 -6.93 14.80 1.60
CA THR A 320 -5.98 15.01 2.70
C THR A 320 -5.60 13.69 3.37
N ASP A 321 -4.32 13.51 3.70
CA ASP A 321 -3.78 12.30 4.31
C ASP A 321 -2.53 12.61 5.16
N MET A 322 -2.25 11.78 6.17
CA MET A 322 -1.16 12.02 7.13
C MET A 322 0.15 11.37 6.67
N SER A 323 0.95 12.07 5.87
CA SER A 323 2.22 11.56 5.32
C SER A 323 3.19 11.01 6.39
N THR A 324 3.20 11.56 7.61
CA THR A 324 4.06 11.09 8.71
C THR A 324 3.71 9.72 9.27
N LEU A 325 2.58 9.14 8.88
CA LEU A 325 2.23 7.75 9.23
C LEU A 325 2.71 6.76 8.17
N HIS A 326 3.09 7.22 6.97
CA HIS A 326 3.44 6.36 5.83
C HIS A 326 4.72 5.54 6.06
N ILE A 327 5.69 6.11 6.79
CA ILE A 327 6.95 5.44 7.18
C ILE A 327 6.74 4.14 7.98
N ASP A 328 5.59 3.99 8.64
CA ASP A 328 5.25 2.81 9.43
C ASP A 328 4.08 2.01 8.85
N LEU A 329 3.07 2.66 8.28
CA LEU A 329 1.81 2.04 7.85
C LEU A 329 1.73 1.70 6.35
N ASN A 330 2.72 2.05 5.54
CA ASN A 330 2.80 1.67 4.12
C ASN A 330 3.84 0.57 3.81
N TRP A 331 4.47 -0.04 4.82
CA TRP A 331 5.30 -1.24 4.59
C TRP A 331 4.51 -2.37 3.92
N GLY A 332 5.08 -2.95 2.86
CA GLY A 332 4.46 -4.00 2.07
C GLY A 332 3.31 -3.55 1.16
N LYS A 333 3.09 -2.24 0.99
CA LYS A 333 2.01 -1.68 0.16
C LYS A 333 2.54 -0.92 -1.05
N TRP A 334 1.85 -1.07 -2.17
CA TRP A 334 1.92 -0.11 -3.28
C TRP A 334 0.90 1.01 -3.04
N ASN A 335 1.22 2.25 -3.43
CA ASN A 335 0.31 3.40 -3.36
C ASN A 335 0.02 3.92 -4.77
N ALA A 336 -1.24 4.20 -5.09
CA ALA A 336 -1.64 4.80 -6.36
C ALA A 336 -2.78 5.84 -6.21
N HIS A 337 -2.86 6.75 -7.19
CA HIS A 337 -3.90 7.79 -7.24
C HIS A 337 -5.02 7.46 -8.23
N LEU A 338 -6.26 7.34 -7.74
CA LEU A 338 -7.48 7.19 -8.56
C LEU A 338 -8.54 8.19 -8.09
N ASP A 339 -8.86 9.17 -8.93
CA ASP A 339 -9.89 10.18 -8.64
C ASP A 339 -11.28 9.66 -9.02
N PHE A 340 -12.06 9.17 -8.05
CA PHE A 340 -13.40 8.61 -8.28
C PHE A 340 -14.43 9.65 -8.77
N ARG A 341 -14.11 10.95 -8.77
CA ARG A 341 -14.95 11.96 -9.43
C ARG A 341 -14.92 11.79 -10.96
N LYS A 342 -13.87 11.18 -11.49
CA LYS A 342 -13.71 10.80 -12.91
C LYS A 342 -14.17 9.36 -13.13
N GLU A 343 -14.86 9.08 -14.23
CA GLU A 343 -15.30 7.71 -14.56
C GLU A 343 -14.12 6.76 -14.78
N GLU A 344 -13.04 7.24 -15.40
CA GLU A 344 -11.78 6.52 -15.59
C GLU A 344 -11.18 6.00 -14.25
N GLY A 345 -11.18 6.84 -13.21
CA GLY A 345 -10.72 6.45 -11.87
C GLY A 345 -11.62 5.39 -11.24
N ARG A 346 -12.92 5.42 -11.54
CA ARG A 346 -13.89 4.41 -11.09
C ARG A 346 -13.75 3.09 -11.85
N GLU A 347 -13.53 3.10 -13.18
CA GLU A 347 -13.24 1.86 -13.91
C GLU A 347 -11.92 1.21 -13.49
N LYS A 348 -10.85 1.99 -13.26
CA LYS A 348 -9.59 1.47 -12.74
C LYS A 348 -9.77 0.78 -11.38
N LEU A 349 -10.58 1.35 -10.48
CA LEU A 349 -10.92 0.66 -9.22
C LEU A 349 -11.80 -0.58 -9.46
N ARG A 350 -12.80 -0.53 -10.36
CA ARG A 350 -13.62 -1.71 -10.71
C ARG A 350 -12.76 -2.86 -11.26
N ALA A 351 -11.73 -2.57 -12.06
CA ALA A 351 -10.77 -3.56 -12.54
C ALA A 351 -9.96 -4.19 -11.40
N LEU A 352 -9.42 -3.37 -10.48
CA LEU A 352 -8.71 -3.86 -9.29
C LEU A 352 -9.59 -4.75 -8.40
N VAL A 353 -10.83 -4.32 -8.12
CA VAL A 353 -11.77 -5.09 -7.28
C VAL A 353 -12.17 -6.41 -7.95
N ARG A 354 -12.29 -6.47 -9.27
CA ARG A 354 -12.57 -7.72 -10.01
C ARG A 354 -11.45 -8.75 -9.90
N ASP A 355 -10.21 -8.35 -9.63
CA ASP A 355 -9.08 -9.26 -9.40
C ASP A 355 -8.82 -9.52 -7.90
N ALA A 356 -9.22 -8.59 -7.03
CA ALA A 356 -9.01 -8.65 -5.58
C ALA A 356 -9.71 -9.84 -4.88
N ASP A 357 -9.13 -10.24 -3.76
CA ASP A 357 -9.73 -11.14 -2.76
C ASP A 357 -10.37 -10.38 -1.61
N VAL A 358 -9.74 -9.28 -1.19
CA VAL A 358 -10.19 -8.44 -0.07
C VAL A 358 -10.24 -6.98 -0.51
N VAL A 359 -11.30 -6.25 -0.14
CA VAL A 359 -11.35 -4.79 -0.17
C VAL A 359 -11.52 -4.28 1.25
N VAL A 360 -10.68 -3.34 1.70
CA VAL A 360 -10.76 -2.75 3.05
C VAL A 360 -11.14 -1.28 2.95
N GLN A 361 -12.19 -0.87 3.67
CA GLN A 361 -12.67 0.51 3.71
C GLN A 361 -12.49 1.15 5.09
N GLY A 362 -11.82 2.29 5.14
CA GLY A 362 -11.67 3.16 6.31
C GLY A 362 -12.21 4.58 6.07
N TYR A 363 -13.28 4.70 5.28
CA TYR A 363 -14.02 5.95 5.09
C TYR A 363 -15.28 5.92 5.95
N ARG A 364 -15.78 7.10 6.36
CA ARG A 364 -17.06 7.20 7.09
C ARG A 364 -18.17 6.48 6.29
N PRO A 365 -19.10 5.76 6.95
CA PRO A 365 -20.19 5.05 6.27
C PRO A 365 -20.94 5.95 5.27
N GLY A 366 -21.27 5.41 4.10
CA GLY A 366 -21.97 6.13 3.02
C GLY A 366 -21.10 6.98 2.09
N VAL A 367 -19.82 7.24 2.39
CA VAL A 367 -18.98 8.17 1.62
C VAL A 367 -18.61 7.65 0.22
N LEU A 368 -18.49 6.33 0.06
CA LEU A 368 -18.05 5.67 -1.18
C LEU A 368 -19.23 5.21 -2.07
N ASP A 369 -20.42 5.11 -1.50
CA ASP A 369 -21.66 4.63 -2.13
C ASP A 369 -21.99 5.44 -3.40
N LYS A 370 -21.88 6.77 -3.32
CA LYS A 370 -22.10 7.71 -4.44
C LYS A 370 -21.13 7.55 -5.61
N TYR A 371 -20.06 6.77 -5.46
CA TYR A 371 -19.12 6.40 -6.52
C TYR A 371 -19.33 4.98 -7.06
N GLY A 372 -20.29 4.23 -6.50
CA GLY A 372 -20.56 2.82 -6.82
C GLY A 372 -19.77 1.82 -5.97
N PHE A 373 -19.23 2.23 -4.81
CA PHE A 373 -18.35 1.41 -3.97
C PHE A 373 -18.82 1.28 -2.51
N SER A 374 -20.15 1.16 -2.30
CA SER A 374 -20.66 0.61 -1.04
C SER A 374 -20.28 -0.89 -0.94
N ALA A 375 -20.45 -1.52 0.22
CA ALA A 375 -20.14 -2.94 0.37
C ALA A 375 -21.01 -3.83 -0.54
N GLU A 376 -22.30 -3.50 -0.63
CA GLU A 376 -23.27 -4.13 -1.51
C GLU A 376 -22.88 -3.94 -2.98
N GLY A 377 -22.41 -2.74 -3.36
CA GLY A 377 -21.91 -2.44 -4.70
C GLY A 377 -20.65 -3.24 -5.08
N LEU A 378 -19.73 -3.47 -4.13
CA LEU A 378 -18.53 -4.29 -4.35
C LEU A 378 -18.87 -5.79 -4.46
N LEU A 379 -19.84 -6.27 -3.68
CA LEU A 379 -20.34 -7.64 -3.74
C LEU A 379 -21.11 -7.90 -5.06
N GLU A 380 -22.01 -6.99 -5.45
CA GLU A 380 -22.74 -7.02 -6.72
C GLU A 380 -21.78 -6.99 -7.93
N LEU A 381 -20.75 -6.15 -7.88
CA LEU A 381 -19.68 -6.07 -8.90
C LEU A 381 -18.89 -7.38 -9.08
N THR A 382 -18.91 -8.27 -8.08
CA THR A 382 -18.10 -9.50 -8.04
C THR A 382 -18.91 -10.80 -8.01
N LYS A 383 -20.25 -10.73 -7.94
CA LYS A 383 -21.14 -11.91 -7.82
C LYS A 383 -21.02 -12.96 -8.94
N ASP A 384 -20.63 -12.52 -10.13
CA ASP A 384 -20.50 -13.40 -11.31
C ASP A 384 -19.10 -14.03 -11.44
N ARG A 385 -18.19 -13.76 -10.49
CA ARG A 385 -16.92 -14.49 -10.33
C ARG A 385 -17.15 -15.81 -9.58
N GLU A 386 -16.40 -16.85 -9.97
CA GLU A 386 -16.29 -18.11 -9.22
C GLU A 386 -15.62 -17.95 -7.84
N ARG A 387 -14.81 -16.89 -7.67
CA ARG A 387 -14.14 -16.57 -6.39
C ARG A 387 -14.81 -15.39 -5.70
N GLY A 388 -15.47 -15.65 -4.58
CA GLY A 388 -16.13 -14.62 -3.77
C GLY A 388 -15.17 -13.58 -3.17
N LEU A 389 -15.72 -12.40 -2.87
CA LEU A 389 -15.00 -11.24 -2.36
C LEU A 389 -15.18 -11.14 -0.84
N ILE A 390 -14.15 -10.67 -0.13
CA ILE A 390 -14.25 -10.25 1.26
C ILE A 390 -14.26 -8.71 1.30
N VAL A 391 -15.31 -8.11 1.84
CA VAL A 391 -15.39 -6.66 2.04
C VAL A 391 -15.26 -6.35 3.53
N VAL A 392 -14.21 -5.63 3.90
CA VAL A 392 -13.96 -5.21 5.28
C VAL A 392 -14.37 -3.75 5.45
N ARG A 393 -15.14 -3.45 6.50
CA ARG A 393 -15.51 -2.07 6.87
C ARG A 393 -14.99 -1.75 8.26
N GLU A 394 -14.33 -0.61 8.40
CA GLU A 394 -13.84 -0.08 9.68
C GLU A 394 -14.53 1.25 10.00
N ASN A 395 -14.97 1.44 11.25
CA ASN A 395 -15.45 2.73 11.75
C ASN A 395 -15.12 2.94 13.25
N CYS A 396 -15.41 4.13 13.78
CA CYS A 396 -15.20 4.39 15.20
C CYS A 396 -16.28 3.81 16.13
N TYR A 397 -17.56 4.01 15.82
CA TYR A 397 -18.66 3.86 16.79
C TYR A 397 -19.24 2.45 16.91
N GLY A 398 -18.90 1.53 16.01
CA GLY A 398 -19.63 0.27 15.81
C GLY A 398 -20.67 0.40 14.69
N TRP A 399 -21.20 -0.73 14.24
CA TRP A 399 -22.13 -0.80 13.10
C TRP A 399 -23.61 -0.76 13.53
N HIS A 400 -23.88 -0.83 14.83
CA HIS A 400 -25.20 -0.81 15.43
C HIS A 400 -25.47 0.49 16.20
N GLY A 401 -26.73 0.87 16.37
CA GLY A 401 -27.15 1.96 17.25
C GLY A 401 -27.08 3.38 16.66
N PRO A 402 -27.59 4.38 17.40
CA PRO A 402 -27.87 5.72 16.88
C PRO A 402 -26.64 6.58 16.55
N TRP A 403 -25.41 6.14 16.87
CA TRP A 403 -24.19 6.90 16.60
C TRP A 403 -23.33 6.30 15.47
N ALA A 404 -23.74 5.17 14.86
CA ALA A 404 -22.96 4.45 13.83
C ALA A 404 -22.60 5.30 12.58
N TYR A 405 -23.37 6.36 12.26
CA TYR A 405 -23.06 7.27 11.15
C TYR A 405 -21.99 8.32 11.48
N ARG A 406 -21.61 8.50 12.74
CA ARG A 406 -20.79 9.63 13.20
C ARG A 406 -19.32 9.44 12.86
N SER A 407 -18.64 10.56 12.62
CA SER A 407 -17.18 10.56 12.52
C SER A 407 -16.56 10.30 13.90
N GLY A 408 -15.51 9.50 13.94
CA GLY A 408 -14.70 9.29 15.13
C GLY A 408 -13.28 8.87 14.79
N TRP A 409 -12.49 8.72 15.84
CA TRP A 409 -11.04 8.44 15.90
C TRP A 409 -10.81 7.70 17.23
N GLN A 410 -9.63 7.10 17.48
CA GLN A 410 -9.38 6.41 18.75
C GLN A 410 -9.78 7.23 19.98
N GLN A 411 -9.36 8.49 20.06
CA GLN A 411 -9.57 9.30 21.27
C GLN A 411 -11.07 9.56 21.53
N ILE A 412 -11.89 9.51 20.46
CA ILE A 412 -13.35 9.53 20.54
C ILE A 412 -13.87 8.18 21.04
N SER A 413 -13.36 7.03 20.56
CA SER A 413 -13.70 5.70 21.09
C SER A 413 -13.37 5.57 22.58
N ASP A 414 -12.18 6.02 22.99
CA ASP A 414 -11.67 5.95 24.36
C ASP A 414 -12.51 6.86 25.30
N ALA A 415 -12.90 8.06 24.85
CA ALA A 415 -13.82 8.93 25.58
C ALA A 415 -15.28 8.46 25.57
N CYS A 416 -15.70 7.74 24.52
CA CYS A 416 -17.05 7.20 24.33
C CYS A 416 -17.29 5.97 25.23
N CYS A 417 -16.37 5.01 25.23
CA CYS A 417 -16.44 3.81 26.07
C CYS A 417 -16.03 4.05 27.54
N GLY A 418 -15.50 5.23 27.87
CA GLY A 418 -15.11 5.63 29.23
C GLY A 418 -13.70 5.22 29.66
N VAL A 419 -12.86 4.79 28.72
CA VAL A 419 -11.42 4.53 28.91
C VAL A 419 -10.73 5.79 29.47
N SER A 420 -11.07 6.97 28.94
CA SER A 420 -10.48 8.24 29.37
C SER A 420 -10.92 8.69 30.77
N MET A 421 -12.18 8.46 31.16
CA MET A 421 -12.68 8.76 32.52
C MET A 421 -11.94 7.92 33.56
N GLU A 422 -11.74 6.63 33.29
CA GLU A 422 -11.10 5.73 34.25
C GLU A 422 -9.59 5.99 34.37
N PHE A 423 -8.93 6.41 33.28
CA PHE A 423 -7.51 6.75 33.34
C PHE A 423 -7.23 8.00 34.20
N GLY A 424 -8.07 9.03 34.13
CA GLY A 424 -8.01 10.17 35.06
C GLY A 424 -8.23 9.75 36.51
N ARG A 425 -9.24 8.91 36.76
CA ARG A 425 -9.55 8.38 38.11
C ARG A 425 -8.41 7.57 38.72
N ALA A 426 -7.71 6.79 37.91
CA ALA A 426 -6.52 6.07 38.35
C ALA A 426 -5.37 7.00 38.77
N MET A 427 -5.27 8.20 38.19
CA MET A 427 -4.35 9.27 38.63
C MET A 427 -4.90 10.10 39.81
N GLY A 428 -6.08 9.77 40.34
CA GLY A 428 -6.68 10.43 41.51
C GLY A 428 -7.53 11.67 41.21
N ILE A 429 -7.99 11.88 39.97
CA ILE A 429 -8.84 13.02 39.56
C ILE A 429 -10.14 12.53 38.91
N ASP A 430 -11.29 13.16 39.21
CA ASP A 430 -12.58 12.81 38.60
C ASP A 430 -12.87 13.61 37.32
N GLU A 431 -11.92 13.57 36.40
CA GLU A 431 -12.03 14.14 35.06
C GLU A 431 -11.38 13.20 34.04
N PRO A 432 -11.82 13.19 32.76
CA PRO A 432 -11.26 12.31 31.77
C PRO A 432 -9.90 12.81 31.26
N VAL A 433 -8.99 11.87 31.02
CA VAL A 433 -7.71 12.12 30.34
C VAL A 433 -7.58 11.12 29.21
N THR A 434 -7.22 11.58 28.01
CA THR A 434 -6.97 10.69 26.88
C THR A 434 -5.68 9.88 27.11
N PRO A 435 -5.71 8.53 27.08
CA PRO A 435 -4.50 7.72 27.14
C PRO A 435 -3.55 8.06 25.98
N VAL A 436 -2.24 7.97 26.23
CA VAL A 436 -1.24 8.15 25.16
C VAL A 436 -1.12 6.87 24.30
N PHE A 437 -0.62 7.05 23.08
CA PHE A 437 -0.42 6.05 22.02
C PHE A 437 -1.72 5.55 21.34
N PRO A 438 -1.68 5.31 20.01
CA PRO A 438 -2.81 4.81 19.23
C PRO A 438 -3.11 3.30 19.45
N ASN A 439 -3.23 2.89 20.71
CA ASN A 439 -3.54 1.52 21.13
C ASN A 439 -4.85 0.95 20.57
N SER A 440 -5.96 1.67 20.69
CA SER A 440 -7.26 1.22 20.18
C SER A 440 -7.29 1.15 18.65
N ASP A 441 -6.58 2.04 17.93
CA ASP A 441 -6.41 1.93 16.48
C ASP A 441 -5.66 0.64 16.10
N PHE A 442 -4.46 0.42 16.67
CA PHE A 442 -3.63 -0.75 16.34
C PHE A 442 -4.24 -2.09 16.76
N CYS A 443 -4.96 -2.13 17.89
CA CYS A 443 -5.67 -3.33 18.33
C CYS A 443 -6.92 -3.62 17.48
N THR A 444 -7.62 -2.59 16.99
CA THR A 444 -8.71 -2.75 16.01
C THR A 444 -8.17 -3.24 14.67
N GLY A 445 -7.02 -2.71 14.22
CA GLY A 445 -6.33 -3.22 13.04
C GLY A 445 -5.96 -4.70 13.16
N THR A 446 -5.42 -5.13 14.31
CA THR A 446 -5.12 -6.54 14.62
C THR A 446 -6.39 -7.41 14.63
N SER A 447 -7.48 -6.90 15.23
CA SER A 447 -8.79 -7.57 15.24
C SER A 447 -9.36 -7.76 13.83
N GLY A 448 -9.11 -6.80 12.93
CA GLY A 448 -9.46 -6.91 11.51
C GLY A 448 -8.61 -7.90 10.71
N VAL A 449 -7.33 -8.11 11.06
CA VAL A 449 -6.53 -9.20 10.47
C VAL A 449 -7.14 -10.55 10.85
N VAL A 450 -7.52 -10.73 12.11
CA VAL A 450 -8.24 -11.92 12.60
C VAL A 450 -9.58 -12.10 11.86
N GLY A 451 -10.38 -11.04 11.72
CA GLY A 451 -11.65 -11.09 10.98
C GLY A 451 -11.47 -11.46 9.50
N VAL A 452 -10.44 -10.96 8.82
CA VAL A 452 -10.09 -11.35 7.45
C VAL A 452 -9.62 -12.80 7.37
N LEU A 453 -8.75 -13.25 8.29
CA LEU A 453 -8.33 -14.65 8.37
C LEU A 453 -9.54 -15.57 8.57
N ASN A 454 -10.49 -15.18 9.42
CA ASN A 454 -11.74 -15.92 9.64
C ASN A 454 -12.58 -16.02 8.35
N ALA A 455 -12.86 -14.88 7.69
CA ALA A 455 -13.59 -14.87 6.42
C ALA A 455 -12.87 -15.67 5.30
N LEU A 456 -11.53 -15.68 5.28
CA LEU A 456 -10.75 -16.52 4.36
C LEU A 456 -10.88 -18.02 4.68
N LEU A 457 -10.85 -18.40 5.96
CA LEU A 457 -11.03 -19.79 6.42
C LEU A 457 -12.43 -20.32 6.13
N ARG A 458 -13.46 -19.47 6.24
CA ARG A 458 -14.84 -19.79 5.84
C ARG A 458 -14.98 -19.88 4.32
N ARG A 459 -14.50 -18.89 3.55
CA ARG A 459 -14.51 -18.92 2.07
C ARG A 459 -13.80 -20.16 1.50
N GLY A 460 -12.71 -20.60 2.14
CA GLY A 460 -11.97 -21.80 1.77
C GLY A 460 -12.71 -23.13 2.01
N ALA A 461 -13.73 -23.16 2.87
CA ALA A 461 -14.48 -24.37 3.24
C ALA A 461 -15.95 -24.36 2.79
N GLU A 462 -16.59 -23.20 2.77
CA GLU A 462 -18.03 -23.00 2.58
C GLU A 462 -18.35 -22.30 1.24
N GLY A 463 -17.39 -21.56 0.68
CA GLY A 463 -17.60 -20.71 -0.50
C GLY A 463 -18.23 -19.36 -0.15
N GLY A 464 -18.89 -18.74 -1.12
CA GLY A 464 -19.57 -17.45 -0.99
C GLY A 464 -18.64 -16.23 -0.89
N SER A 465 -19.26 -15.07 -0.67
CA SER A 465 -18.59 -13.81 -0.32
C SER A 465 -18.82 -13.47 1.16
N TYR A 466 -18.04 -12.57 1.73
CA TYR A 466 -18.13 -12.20 3.15
C TYR A 466 -18.04 -10.68 3.35
N GLN A 467 -18.73 -10.18 4.38
CA GLN A 467 -18.48 -8.87 4.96
C GLN A 467 -17.85 -9.05 6.33
N VAL A 468 -16.81 -8.27 6.63
CA VAL A 468 -16.14 -8.25 7.94
C VAL A 468 -16.26 -6.85 8.51
N ASP A 469 -16.91 -6.73 9.65
CA ASP A 469 -17.21 -5.45 10.27
C ASP A 469 -16.40 -5.29 11.56
N VAL A 470 -15.54 -4.26 11.59
CA VAL A 470 -14.70 -3.91 12.74
C VAL A 470 -14.95 -2.48 13.20
N ALA A 471 -14.73 -2.20 14.48
CA ALA A 471 -14.78 -0.83 14.97
C ALA A 471 -13.91 -0.57 16.20
N LEU A 472 -13.48 0.68 16.35
CA LEU A 472 -12.74 1.13 17.54
C LEU A 472 -13.53 0.84 18.83
N ASN A 473 -14.84 1.13 18.84
CA ASN A 473 -15.74 0.83 19.96
C ASN A 473 -15.86 -0.68 20.24
N TYR A 474 -15.58 -1.58 19.31
CA TYR A 474 -15.59 -3.03 19.57
C TYR A 474 -14.37 -3.40 20.42
N TYR A 475 -13.19 -2.95 20.02
CA TYR A 475 -11.99 -3.08 20.84
C TYR A 475 -12.11 -2.34 22.19
N SER A 476 -12.54 -1.08 22.22
CA SER A 476 -12.64 -0.31 23.47
C SER A 476 -13.65 -0.93 24.46
N GLN A 477 -14.75 -1.54 23.97
CA GLN A 477 -15.66 -2.32 24.83
C GLN A 477 -15.04 -3.65 25.29
N TRP A 478 -14.30 -4.36 24.43
CA TRP A 478 -13.59 -5.58 24.83
C TRP A 478 -12.53 -5.28 25.90
N LEU A 479 -11.74 -4.22 25.73
CA LEU A 479 -10.81 -3.69 26.72
C LEU A 479 -11.51 -3.42 28.06
N VAL A 480 -12.63 -2.68 28.05
CA VAL A 480 -13.40 -2.33 29.26
C VAL A 480 -14.03 -3.55 29.94
N ASN A 481 -14.57 -4.51 29.18
CA ASN A 481 -15.40 -5.60 29.72
C ASN A 481 -14.66 -6.93 29.94
N SER A 482 -13.58 -7.19 29.19
CA SER A 482 -12.88 -8.49 29.15
C SER A 482 -11.41 -8.41 29.58
N VAL A 483 -10.80 -7.22 29.57
CA VAL A 483 -9.37 -7.05 29.90
C VAL A 483 -9.16 -6.25 31.19
N GLY A 484 -9.83 -5.10 31.33
CA GLY A 484 -9.81 -4.25 32.51
C GLY A 484 -8.51 -3.47 32.74
N THR A 485 -8.39 -2.91 33.94
CA THR A 485 -7.21 -2.18 34.44
C THR A 485 -6.29 -3.09 35.26
N TYR A 486 -5.07 -2.64 35.54
CA TYR A 486 -4.17 -3.32 36.48
C TYR A 486 -4.81 -3.43 37.90
N PRO A 487 -4.45 -4.47 38.67
CA PRO A 487 -4.65 -4.49 40.12
C PRO A 487 -4.05 -3.24 40.79
N LYS A 488 -4.61 -2.81 41.93
CA LYS A 488 -4.25 -1.52 42.55
C LYS A 488 -2.75 -1.43 42.90
N ASP A 489 -2.20 -2.47 43.49
CA ASP A 489 -0.77 -2.57 43.85
C ASP A 489 0.15 -2.51 42.62
N VAL A 490 -0.25 -3.18 41.53
CA VAL A 490 0.48 -3.17 40.24
C VAL A 490 0.44 -1.78 39.59
N TRP A 491 -0.71 -1.10 39.65
CA TRP A 491 -0.84 0.29 39.20
C TRP A 491 0.02 1.25 40.05
N GLU A 492 -0.07 1.15 41.38
CA GLU A 492 0.70 1.99 42.30
C GLU A 492 2.22 1.81 42.12
N ASP A 493 2.70 0.58 41.82
CA ASP A 493 4.10 0.30 41.47
C ASP A 493 4.54 1.02 40.18
N VAL A 494 3.85 0.83 39.04
CA VAL A 494 4.25 1.44 37.76
C VAL A 494 4.06 2.95 37.75
N TRP A 495 3.01 3.47 38.40
CA TRP A 495 2.78 4.90 38.54
C TRP A 495 3.82 5.56 39.47
N THR A 496 4.21 4.90 40.56
CA THR A 496 5.25 5.42 41.47
C THR A 496 6.64 5.39 40.86
N ARG A 497 7.04 4.29 40.19
CA ARG A 497 8.31 4.23 39.45
C ARG A 497 8.43 5.28 38.35
N ASN A 498 7.30 5.71 37.78
CA ASN A 498 7.23 6.80 36.80
C ASN A 498 6.91 8.18 37.43
N GLY A 499 7.18 8.36 38.73
CA GLY A 499 7.12 9.68 39.37
C GLY A 499 5.72 10.26 39.53
N ARG A 500 4.69 9.40 39.63
CA ARG A 500 3.28 9.72 39.92
C ARG A 500 2.72 10.91 39.12
N GLN A 501 3.01 10.95 37.82
CA GLN A 501 2.53 12.03 36.96
C GLN A 501 0.99 12.07 36.92
N VAL A 502 0.44 13.28 36.95
CA VAL A 502 -1.00 13.56 36.83
C VAL A 502 -1.19 14.49 35.64
N PHE A 503 -1.79 13.96 34.58
CA PHE A 503 -2.24 14.78 33.44
C PHE A 503 -3.67 15.28 33.68
N ARG A 504 -4.08 16.32 32.97
CA ARG A 504 -5.42 16.94 33.08
C ARG A 504 -6.16 16.84 31.75
N HIS A 505 -7.47 17.01 31.75
CA HIS A 505 -8.32 16.87 30.56
C HIS A 505 -7.84 17.70 29.36
N CYS A 506 -7.29 18.90 29.61
CA CYS A 506 -6.78 19.82 28.59
C CYS A 506 -5.33 19.55 28.15
N HIS A 507 -4.64 18.54 28.70
CA HIS A 507 -3.29 18.17 28.26
C HIS A 507 -3.37 17.31 26.99
N ASN A 508 -3.27 17.95 25.82
CA ASN A 508 -3.32 17.27 24.53
C ASN A 508 -2.09 16.35 24.29
N MET A 509 -2.13 15.54 23.23
CA MET A 509 -1.05 14.59 22.92
C MET A 509 0.31 15.25 22.64
N GLN A 510 0.35 16.50 22.16
CA GLN A 510 1.62 17.23 21.94
C GLN A 510 2.33 17.53 23.27
N TYR A 511 1.56 17.70 24.36
CA TYR A 511 2.10 17.84 25.71
C TYR A 511 2.39 16.49 26.38
N THR A 512 1.48 15.53 26.30
CA THR A 512 1.62 14.27 27.05
C THR A 512 2.65 13.32 26.43
N LEU A 513 2.80 13.27 25.10
CA LEU A 513 3.71 12.33 24.45
C LEU A 513 5.19 12.56 24.82
N PRO A 514 5.74 13.80 24.79
CA PRO A 514 7.11 14.04 25.26
C PRO A 514 7.33 13.64 26.73
N CYS A 515 6.33 13.86 27.60
CA CYS A 515 6.38 13.39 28.99
C CYS A 515 6.45 11.86 29.06
N TYR A 516 5.64 11.15 28.28
CA TYR A 516 5.66 9.69 28.23
C TYR A 516 6.95 9.13 27.65
N MET A 517 7.44 9.64 26.52
CA MET A 517 8.71 9.16 25.95
C MET A 517 9.88 9.38 26.94
N LYS A 518 9.89 10.51 27.66
CA LYS A 518 10.87 10.73 28.75
C LYS A 518 10.73 9.70 29.87
N MET A 519 9.50 9.40 30.33
CA MET A 519 9.27 8.37 31.36
C MET A 519 9.75 6.99 30.90
N LEU A 520 9.34 6.54 29.71
CA LEU A 520 9.70 5.23 29.18
C LEU A 520 11.21 5.07 28.98
N THR A 521 11.87 6.03 28.34
CA THR A 521 13.33 5.96 28.11
C THR A 521 14.12 5.98 29.42
N THR A 522 13.64 6.68 30.45
CA THR A 522 14.31 6.74 31.77
C THR A 522 14.09 5.48 32.60
N ASN A 523 12.85 4.96 32.65
CA ASN A 523 12.43 3.99 33.66
C ASN A 523 12.20 2.57 33.10
N ALA A 524 12.09 2.42 31.78
CA ALA A 524 11.80 1.16 31.09
C ALA A 524 12.65 0.96 29.81
N GLY A 525 13.60 1.86 29.51
CA GLY A 525 14.36 1.86 28.26
C GLY A 525 15.02 0.52 27.90
N PRO A 526 15.75 -0.14 28.82
CA PRO A 526 16.36 -1.46 28.56
C PRO A 526 15.37 -2.60 28.32
N VAL A 527 14.10 -2.45 28.73
CA VAL A 527 13.04 -3.45 28.54
C VAL A 527 12.31 -3.21 27.23
N LEU A 528 11.72 -2.03 27.06
CA LEU A 528 10.92 -1.70 25.87
C LEU A 528 11.80 -1.49 24.64
N PHE A 529 12.89 -0.74 24.76
CA PHE A 529 13.72 -0.36 23.61
C PHE A 529 14.93 -1.29 23.41
N ASN A 530 14.79 -2.58 23.77
CA ASN A 530 15.77 -3.62 23.45
C ASN A 530 16.07 -3.61 21.93
N PRO A 531 17.34 -3.43 21.49
CA PRO A 531 17.70 -3.47 20.08
C PRO A 531 17.25 -4.72 19.32
N GLU A 532 17.11 -5.87 20.00
CA GLU A 532 16.62 -7.11 19.40
C GLU A 532 15.19 -7.03 18.86
N PHE A 533 14.37 -6.08 19.34
CA PHE A 533 13.00 -5.84 18.86
C PHE A 533 12.93 -5.01 17.57
N PHE A 534 14.07 -4.50 17.10
CA PHE A 534 14.15 -3.68 15.89
C PHE A 534 14.86 -4.41 14.75
N GLU A 535 14.54 -4.04 13.51
CA GLU A 535 15.28 -4.44 12.31
C GLU A 535 15.50 -3.25 11.38
N MET A 536 16.56 -3.36 10.57
CA MET A 536 16.85 -2.46 9.46
C MET A 536 16.11 -2.96 8.21
N ARG A 537 15.45 -2.06 7.49
CA ARG A 537 14.71 -2.35 6.26
C ARG A 537 15.06 -1.33 5.19
N TYR A 538 15.65 -1.78 4.08
CA TYR A 538 15.96 -0.89 2.97
C TYR A 538 14.68 -0.41 2.26
N ALA A 539 14.48 0.91 2.19
CA ALA A 539 13.32 1.56 1.60
C ALA A 539 13.66 2.12 0.21
N GLY A 540 13.82 1.25 -0.78
CA GLY A 540 14.25 1.60 -2.15
C GLY A 540 13.36 2.54 -2.97
N ALA A 541 12.25 3.06 -2.42
CA ALA A 541 11.50 4.19 -3.02
C ALA A 541 11.97 5.57 -2.51
N ILE A 542 12.81 5.59 -1.47
CA ILE A 542 13.43 6.77 -0.86
C ILE A 542 14.97 6.62 -0.72
N SER A 543 15.52 5.48 -1.17
CA SER A 543 16.96 5.14 -1.18
C SER A 543 17.68 5.27 0.16
N LYS A 544 16.99 4.95 1.27
CA LYS A 544 17.53 4.93 2.64
C LYS A 544 17.14 3.64 3.35
N ASP A 545 17.94 3.22 4.33
CA ASP A 545 17.49 2.26 5.33
C ASP A 545 16.55 2.90 6.35
N VAL A 546 15.64 2.09 6.86
CA VAL A 546 14.69 2.47 7.91
C VAL A 546 14.80 1.46 9.04
N LYS A 547 15.10 1.94 10.25
CA LYS A 547 14.96 1.14 11.48
C LYS A 547 13.50 1.12 11.88
N GLY A 548 12.92 -0.07 12.08
CA GLY A 548 11.53 -0.24 12.50
C GLY A 548 11.34 -1.43 13.45
N VAL A 549 10.17 -1.49 14.09
CA VAL A 549 9.79 -2.60 14.99
C VAL A 549 9.57 -3.88 14.16
N LYS A 550 10.10 -5.02 14.61
CA LYS A 550 9.95 -6.34 13.97
C LYS A 550 8.49 -6.84 13.98
N PRO A 551 8.15 -7.85 13.17
CA PRO A 551 6.90 -8.60 13.34
C PRO A 551 6.78 -9.15 14.77
N ILE A 552 5.67 -8.90 15.45
CA ILE A 552 5.51 -9.27 16.88
C ILE A 552 5.49 -10.79 17.09
N ILE A 553 4.88 -11.52 16.15
CA ILE A 553 4.74 -12.97 16.19
C ILE A 553 6.02 -13.61 15.64
N GLN A 554 6.74 -14.36 16.49
CA GLN A 554 8.00 -15.00 16.13
C GLN A 554 7.84 -16.53 16.08
N TYR A 555 8.19 -17.13 14.94
CA TYR A 555 8.13 -18.58 14.71
C TYR A 555 9.55 -19.17 14.69
N PRO A 556 10.08 -19.68 15.82
CA PRO A 556 11.51 -20.00 15.95
C PRO A 556 11.97 -21.15 15.04
N GLN A 557 11.06 -22.02 14.60
CA GLN A 557 11.35 -23.10 13.63
C GLN A 557 11.53 -22.59 12.19
N GLY A 558 11.21 -21.33 11.89
CA GLY A 558 11.43 -20.71 10.57
C GLY A 558 10.53 -21.21 9.42
N ASN A 559 9.59 -22.12 9.72
CA ASN A 559 8.57 -22.64 8.80
C ASN A 559 7.57 -21.57 8.35
N VAL A 560 7.38 -20.52 9.17
CA VAL A 560 6.67 -19.29 8.85
C VAL A 560 7.68 -18.14 8.95
N LYS A 561 7.72 -17.23 7.97
CA LYS A 561 8.51 -16.00 8.03
C LYS A 561 7.63 -14.79 7.74
N LEU A 562 7.32 -14.03 8.79
CA LEU A 562 6.65 -12.75 8.69
C LEU A 562 7.60 -11.65 8.19
N GLY A 563 7.04 -10.55 7.69
CA GLY A 563 7.77 -9.45 7.05
C GLY A 563 7.13 -9.04 5.73
N TYR A 564 7.75 -8.10 5.00
CA TYR A 564 7.08 -7.42 3.88
C TYR A 564 7.61 -7.87 2.50
N ASN A 565 6.71 -8.03 1.53
CA ASN A 565 7.07 -8.45 0.16
C ASN A 565 7.69 -7.34 -0.70
N VAL A 566 7.44 -6.09 -0.32
CA VAL A 566 8.00 -4.85 -0.88
C VAL A 566 8.24 -3.85 0.25
N ALA A 567 9.11 -2.88 0.01
CA ALA A 567 9.29 -1.76 0.92
C ALA A 567 8.10 -0.78 0.86
N ILE A 568 8.20 0.32 1.60
CA ILE A 568 7.30 1.47 1.39
C ILE A 568 7.47 1.95 -0.05
N HIS A 569 6.36 2.05 -0.79
CA HIS A 569 6.35 2.74 -2.08
C HIS A 569 5.66 4.11 -1.96
N THR A 570 6.35 5.15 -2.41
CA THR A 570 5.77 6.46 -2.74
C THR A 570 4.76 6.32 -3.89
N PHE A 571 3.93 7.36 -4.10
CA PHE A 571 2.79 7.28 -5.02
C PHE A 571 3.20 6.97 -6.47
N LEU A 572 2.82 5.78 -6.95
CA LEU A 572 2.87 5.45 -8.36
C LEU A 572 1.78 6.26 -9.08
N HIS A 573 2.20 7.16 -9.97
CA HIS A 573 1.41 7.41 -11.16
C HIS A 573 1.33 6.07 -11.92
N LEU A 574 0.13 5.57 -12.21
CA LEU A 574 -0.08 4.25 -12.82
C LEU A 574 0.24 4.26 -14.33
N CYS A 575 1.51 4.53 -14.63
CA CYS A 575 2.16 4.29 -15.91
C CYS A 575 3.11 3.10 -15.72
N TYR A 576 2.97 2.07 -16.55
CA TYR A 576 3.78 0.84 -16.47
C TYR A 576 5.17 1.04 -17.12
N THR A 577 6.15 0.20 -16.73
CA THR A 577 7.57 0.10 -17.19
C THR A 577 8.62 0.99 -16.46
N LYS A 578 9.92 0.63 -16.55
CA LYS A 578 10.99 1.08 -15.61
C LYS A 578 12.43 0.86 -16.14
N LEU A 579 13.36 1.80 -15.88
CA LEU A 579 14.87 1.78 -15.77
C LEU A 579 15.82 2.00 -17.00
N VAL A 580 17.14 1.66 -16.89
CA VAL A 580 18.32 2.39 -17.43
C VAL A 580 19.66 1.60 -17.49
N SER A 581 20.56 1.95 -18.44
CA SER A 581 22.03 2.22 -18.30
C SER A 581 22.69 2.47 -19.66
N LYS A 582 23.83 3.23 -19.78
CA LYS A 582 24.63 3.37 -21.05
C LYS A 582 25.97 4.32 -21.02
N PRO A 583 27.34 3.99 -20.98
CA PRO A 583 28.56 4.28 -21.94
C PRO A 583 29.77 3.21 -22.14
N GLU A 584 30.41 2.61 -23.23
CA GLU A 584 30.76 2.74 -24.73
C GLU A 584 30.86 1.43 -25.67
N THR A 585 30.59 1.45 -27.02
CA THR A 585 31.22 0.67 -28.21
C THR A 585 30.56 1.03 -29.59
N THR A 586 31.09 0.67 -30.79
CA THR A 586 30.50 1.04 -32.12
C THR A 586 29.21 0.28 -32.57
N HIS A 587 28.08 0.43 -31.88
CA HIS A 587 26.80 -0.20 -32.26
C HIS A 587 25.66 0.79 -32.55
N ALA A 588 24.72 0.38 -33.41
CA ALA A 588 23.37 0.97 -33.48
C ALA A 588 22.35 0.03 -32.82
N ILE A 589 21.67 0.49 -31.76
CA ILE A 589 20.59 -0.27 -31.09
C ILE A 589 19.21 0.11 -31.66
N PHE A 590 18.39 -0.90 -31.97
CA PHE A 590 16.94 -0.78 -32.13
C PHE A 590 16.18 -1.06 -30.83
N LEU A 591 15.13 -0.28 -30.57
CA LEU A 591 14.16 -0.51 -29.48
C LEU A 591 12.84 -1.03 -30.05
N ILE A 592 12.38 -2.21 -29.60
CA ILE A 592 11.12 -2.84 -30.03
C ILE A 592 10.30 -3.27 -28.80
N PRO A 593 9.15 -2.62 -28.51
CA PRO A 593 8.20 -3.04 -27.47
C PRO A 593 7.09 -3.93 -28.03
N PRO A 594 6.80 -5.11 -27.43
CA PRO A 594 5.67 -5.96 -27.79
C PRO A 594 4.49 -5.86 -26.80
N LEU A 595 3.36 -6.47 -27.18
CA LEU A 595 2.34 -6.94 -26.23
C LEU A 595 1.62 -8.15 -26.83
N ALA A 596 1.57 -9.25 -26.07
CA ALA A 596 1.14 -10.60 -26.46
C ALA A 596 2.08 -11.33 -27.45
N ALA A 597 2.07 -12.66 -27.38
CA ALA A 597 3.08 -13.52 -28.01
C ALA A 597 3.07 -13.46 -29.54
N MET A 598 4.27 -13.40 -30.13
CA MET A 598 4.51 -13.40 -31.56
C MET A 598 5.43 -14.55 -31.98
N PRO A 599 5.37 -15.01 -33.25
CA PRO A 599 6.36 -15.94 -33.79
C PRO A 599 7.77 -15.35 -33.70
N THR A 600 8.71 -16.12 -33.15
CA THR A 600 10.04 -15.65 -32.75
C THR A 600 10.89 -15.21 -33.94
N LEU A 601 11.28 -13.93 -33.97
CA LEU A 601 12.34 -13.46 -34.86
C LEU A 601 13.68 -14.14 -34.50
N PRO A 602 14.51 -14.51 -35.50
CA PRO A 602 15.75 -15.23 -35.27
C PRO A 602 16.75 -14.38 -34.47
N PRO A 603 17.64 -15.01 -33.68
CA PRO A 603 18.62 -14.30 -32.86
C PRO A 603 19.69 -13.56 -33.69
N LYS A 604 19.81 -13.88 -34.98
CA LYS A 604 20.72 -13.24 -35.94
C LYS A 604 20.12 -13.30 -37.33
N PHE A 605 20.19 -12.22 -38.09
CA PHE A 605 19.93 -12.25 -39.53
C PHE A 605 20.78 -11.22 -40.28
N HIS A 606 20.81 -11.34 -41.61
CA HIS A 606 21.68 -10.53 -42.48
C HIS A 606 20.87 -9.76 -43.52
N THR A 607 21.30 -8.54 -43.80
CA THR A 607 20.98 -7.81 -45.04
C THR A 607 22.20 -7.87 -45.97
N PRO A 608 22.15 -7.32 -47.20
CA PRO A 608 23.32 -7.31 -48.08
C PRO A 608 24.60 -6.77 -47.42
N ARG A 609 24.53 -5.62 -46.73
CA ARG A 609 25.69 -4.94 -46.13
C ARG A 609 25.78 -5.03 -44.61
N LEU A 610 24.72 -5.47 -43.91
CA LEU A 610 24.63 -5.43 -42.45
C LEU A 610 24.34 -6.80 -41.84
N THR A 611 24.78 -6.99 -40.60
CA THR A 611 24.35 -8.07 -39.72
C THR A 611 23.56 -7.47 -38.57
N LEU A 612 22.40 -8.04 -38.26
CA LEU A 612 21.58 -7.64 -37.12
C LEU A 612 21.60 -8.78 -36.09
N LEU A 613 22.14 -8.51 -34.91
CA LEU A 613 22.18 -9.44 -33.77
C LEU A 613 21.11 -9.07 -32.75
N ARG A 614 20.27 -10.02 -32.35
CA ARG A 614 19.36 -9.86 -31.21
C ARG A 614 20.19 -9.89 -29.93
N LEU A 615 20.07 -8.86 -29.10
CA LEU A 615 20.77 -8.82 -27.82
C LEU A 615 20.07 -9.77 -26.84
N THR A 616 20.74 -10.86 -26.49
CA THR A 616 20.28 -11.87 -25.51
C THR A 616 21.26 -12.10 -24.37
N ASN A 617 22.56 -11.86 -24.58
CA ASN A 617 23.60 -12.06 -23.58
C ASN A 617 23.74 -10.85 -22.64
N THR A 618 23.90 -11.14 -21.35
CA THR A 618 23.83 -10.19 -20.22
C THR A 618 24.89 -10.49 -19.15
N THR A 619 26.07 -11.00 -19.53
CA THR A 619 27.21 -11.17 -18.60
C THR A 619 27.89 -9.81 -18.31
N PRO A 620 28.42 -9.57 -17.09
CA PRO A 620 28.89 -8.24 -16.65
C PRO A 620 29.92 -7.59 -17.59
N ASN A 621 30.84 -8.40 -18.10
CA ASN A 621 31.97 -7.94 -18.92
C ASN A 621 31.67 -7.94 -20.42
N HIS A 622 30.45 -8.25 -20.85
CA HIS A 622 30.14 -8.32 -22.28
C HIS A 622 30.11 -6.93 -22.92
N PRO A 623 30.61 -6.74 -24.15
CA PRO A 623 30.35 -5.56 -25.00
C PRO A 623 28.87 -5.19 -25.21
N HIS A 624 27.91 -5.97 -24.73
CA HIS A 624 26.48 -5.66 -24.76
C HIS A 624 25.96 -5.12 -23.42
N VAL A 625 26.59 -5.46 -22.30
CA VAL A 625 26.37 -4.78 -21.00
C VAL A 625 27.22 -3.52 -20.96
N GLN A 626 28.43 -3.58 -21.54
CA GLN A 626 29.31 -2.47 -21.88
C GLN A 626 28.84 -1.65 -23.11
N HIS A 627 27.85 -2.06 -23.93
CA HIS A 627 27.17 -1.18 -24.92
C HIS A 627 25.69 -0.87 -24.64
N PHE A 628 25.02 -1.69 -23.83
CA PHE A 628 24.08 -1.14 -22.85
C PHE A 628 24.81 -0.29 -21.78
N HIS A 629 26.08 0.01 -22.09
CA HIS A 629 26.91 1.17 -21.87
C HIS A 629 27.10 2.03 -23.23
N ALA A 630 26.31 3.09 -23.57
CA ALA A 630 26.58 4.10 -24.67
C ALA A 630 25.88 5.53 -24.71
N ASN A 631 25.15 6.03 -23.69
CA ASN A 631 24.05 7.08 -23.70
C ASN A 631 23.23 7.33 -22.35
N TRP A 632 23.11 6.45 -21.33
CA TRP A 632 22.19 6.55 -20.14
C TRP A 632 22.92 6.49 -18.73
N SER A 633 24.25 6.48 -18.58
CA SER A 633 24.80 6.99 -17.28
C SER A 633 24.68 8.51 -17.19
N ASP A 634 24.38 9.14 -18.34
CA ASP A 634 23.93 10.52 -18.49
C ASP A 634 22.59 10.77 -17.77
N ALA A 635 22.62 11.65 -16.77
CA ALA A 635 21.43 12.09 -16.03
C ALA A 635 20.37 12.80 -16.90
N SER A 636 20.77 13.41 -18.02
CA SER A 636 19.86 14.13 -18.93
C SER A 636 19.04 13.18 -19.80
N ALA A 637 19.68 12.13 -20.33
CA ALA A 637 19.03 11.08 -21.10
C ALA A 637 18.09 10.18 -20.26
N THR A 638 18.16 10.29 -18.92
CA THR A 638 17.52 9.36 -17.97
C THR A 638 16.54 10.01 -16.99
N ALA A 639 16.38 11.33 -17.00
CA ALA A 639 15.49 12.06 -16.09
C ALA A 639 14.00 11.63 -16.17
N TRP A 640 13.60 10.86 -17.18
CA TRP A 640 12.26 10.25 -17.32
C TRP A 640 12.13 8.87 -16.66
N SER A 641 13.24 8.27 -16.19
CA SER A 641 13.28 6.89 -15.75
C SER A 641 13.17 6.74 -14.24
N LEU A 642 12.41 5.74 -13.80
CA LEU A 642 11.96 5.55 -12.42
C LEU A 642 13.04 5.09 -11.41
N HIS A 643 14.32 4.96 -11.79
CA HIS A 643 15.43 5.00 -10.81
C HIS A 643 16.61 5.90 -11.26
N GLY A 644 16.42 6.82 -12.23
CA GLY A 644 17.49 7.73 -12.68
C GLY A 644 18.63 7.08 -13.48
N ALA A 645 19.78 7.74 -13.54
CA ALA A 645 21.00 7.23 -14.18
C ALA A 645 21.66 6.11 -13.37
N THR A 646 22.03 5.00 -14.00
CA THR A 646 22.84 3.95 -13.36
C THR A 646 24.28 4.40 -13.16
N THR A 647 24.85 4.01 -12.03
CA THR A 647 26.18 4.39 -11.55
C THR A 647 27.26 3.34 -11.81
N SER A 648 26.91 2.11 -12.17
CA SER A 648 27.86 1.02 -12.40
C SER A 648 27.42 0.00 -13.45
N LEU A 649 28.38 -0.74 -14.02
CA LEU A 649 28.15 -1.81 -15.00
C LEU A 649 27.30 -2.98 -14.47
N GLU A 650 27.25 -3.22 -13.16
CA GLU A 650 26.44 -4.33 -12.61
C GLU A 650 24.98 -3.90 -12.41
N GLU A 651 24.73 -2.68 -11.91
CA GLU A 651 23.40 -2.07 -11.86
C GLU A 651 22.76 -2.00 -13.27
N SER A 652 23.61 -1.69 -14.26
CA SER A 652 23.32 -1.69 -15.70
C SER A 652 22.89 -3.06 -16.22
N ARG A 653 23.67 -4.08 -15.87
CA ARG A 653 23.45 -5.48 -16.23
C ARG A 653 22.14 -6.01 -15.64
N GLU A 654 21.93 -5.80 -14.34
CA GLU A 654 20.72 -6.27 -13.65
C GLU A 654 19.47 -5.67 -14.27
N TRP A 655 19.51 -4.41 -14.72
CA TRP A 655 18.38 -3.87 -15.47
C TRP A 655 18.21 -4.44 -16.87
N MET A 656 19.29 -4.64 -17.63
CA MET A 656 19.21 -5.25 -18.95
C MET A 656 18.52 -6.63 -18.87
N ILE A 657 18.85 -7.40 -17.83
CA ILE A 657 18.18 -8.65 -17.45
C ILE A 657 16.71 -8.41 -17.08
N GLU A 658 16.40 -7.36 -16.29
CA GLU A 658 15.02 -7.02 -15.95
C GLU A 658 14.17 -6.76 -17.20
N GLN A 659 14.65 -6.03 -18.22
CA GLN A 659 13.80 -5.79 -19.41
C GLN A 659 13.62 -7.01 -20.30
N LEU A 660 14.70 -7.75 -20.53
CA LEU A 660 14.65 -8.98 -21.35
C LEU A 660 13.71 -10.01 -20.71
N SER A 661 13.66 -10.09 -19.37
CA SER A 661 12.74 -10.98 -18.65
C SER A 661 11.33 -10.42 -18.40
N ARG A 662 11.15 -9.09 -18.34
CA ARG A 662 9.86 -8.46 -17.96
C ARG A 662 9.00 -8.04 -19.15
N PHE A 663 9.57 -7.87 -20.34
CA PHE A 663 8.85 -7.34 -21.52
C PHE A 663 9.10 -8.07 -22.84
N ASP A 664 9.99 -9.07 -22.92
CA ASP A 664 10.35 -9.80 -24.16
C ASP A 664 10.76 -8.85 -25.33
N ASN A 665 11.35 -7.70 -24.97
CA ASN A 665 11.79 -6.68 -25.91
C ASN A 665 12.89 -7.21 -26.83
N ILE A 666 12.72 -7.03 -28.15
CA ILE A 666 13.70 -7.50 -29.15
C ILE A 666 14.64 -6.35 -29.53
N PHE A 667 15.69 -6.16 -28.74
CA PHE A 667 16.77 -5.25 -29.06
C PHE A 667 17.64 -5.85 -30.17
N TYR A 668 17.92 -5.09 -31.25
CA TYR A 668 18.87 -5.49 -32.30
C TYR A 668 20.06 -4.54 -32.34
N ALA A 669 21.27 -5.07 -32.33
CA ALA A 669 22.50 -4.34 -32.66
C ALA A 669 22.87 -4.54 -34.14
N VAL A 670 23.20 -3.43 -34.83
CA VAL A 670 23.65 -3.44 -36.24
C VAL A 670 25.17 -3.41 -36.33
N PHE A 671 25.71 -4.31 -37.15
CA PHE A 671 27.13 -4.37 -37.49
C PHE A 671 27.29 -4.25 -39.02
N GLU A 672 28.18 -3.36 -39.48
CA GLU A 672 28.62 -3.34 -40.88
C GLU A 672 29.38 -4.65 -41.17
N ARG A 673 29.03 -5.35 -42.26
CA ARG A 673 29.76 -6.55 -42.66
C ARG A 673 31.15 -6.10 -43.14
N LYS A 674 32.22 -6.50 -42.45
CA LYS A 674 33.58 -6.35 -42.98
C LYS A 674 33.63 -6.99 -44.37
N ASN A 675 34.02 -6.22 -45.38
CA ASN A 675 34.08 -6.67 -46.77
C ASN A 675 35.25 -7.67 -46.97
N GLY A 676 35.04 -8.91 -46.53
CA GLY A 676 35.76 -10.07 -47.09
C GLY A 676 35.37 -10.22 -48.56
N GLY A 677 36.37 -10.30 -49.43
CA GLY A 677 36.17 -10.18 -50.88
C GLY A 677 35.35 -11.31 -51.51
N GLU A 678 34.85 -11.04 -52.71
CA GLU A 678 34.12 -12.00 -53.53
C GLU A 678 34.94 -13.27 -53.81
N LYS A 679 34.41 -14.43 -53.44
CA LYS A 679 34.55 -15.68 -54.20
C LYS A 679 33.44 -16.66 -53.84
N ALA A 680 32.97 -17.39 -54.84
CA ALA A 680 31.92 -18.40 -54.73
C ALA A 680 32.51 -19.82 -54.65
N GLU A 681 31.62 -20.81 -54.50
CA GLU A 681 31.91 -22.25 -54.31
C GLU A 681 32.42 -22.61 -52.89
N LYS A 682 32.03 -23.75 -52.27
CA LYS A 682 31.12 -24.83 -52.69
C LYS A 682 30.47 -25.53 -51.47
N GLU A 683 29.71 -26.60 -51.73
CA GLU A 683 28.95 -27.43 -50.78
C GLU A 683 29.81 -28.00 -49.62
N GLY A 684 29.21 -28.24 -48.44
CA GLY A 684 29.79 -29.16 -47.44
C GLY A 684 29.39 -28.98 -45.97
N GLU A 685 28.59 -29.94 -45.47
CA GLU A 685 28.57 -30.49 -44.10
C GLU A 685 28.21 -29.62 -42.87
N GLU A 686 27.70 -30.31 -41.84
CA GLU A 686 27.34 -29.77 -40.52
C GLU A 686 28.58 -29.60 -39.63
N LYS A 687 28.58 -28.58 -38.75
CA LYS A 687 29.41 -28.56 -37.54
C LYS A 687 28.83 -27.66 -36.45
N GLN A 688 29.33 -27.89 -35.25
CA GLN A 688 28.71 -27.49 -33.98
C GLN A 688 28.92 -26.02 -33.64
N GLU A 689 28.07 -25.49 -32.77
CA GLU A 689 28.27 -24.20 -32.12
C GLU A 689 29.40 -24.34 -31.07
N GLU A 690 30.49 -23.60 -31.25
CA GLU A 690 31.51 -23.37 -30.21
C GLU A 690 31.34 -21.95 -29.65
N GLU A 691 31.44 -21.83 -28.32
CA GLU A 691 31.39 -20.54 -27.62
C GLU A 691 32.79 -19.91 -27.61
N GLU A 692 33.02 -18.81 -28.33
CA GLU A 692 34.26 -18.03 -28.21
C GLU A 692 34.25 -17.21 -26.91
N GLU A 693 35.14 -17.55 -25.97
CA GLU A 693 35.40 -16.75 -24.77
C GLU A 693 36.05 -15.40 -25.13
N TRP A 694 35.63 -14.33 -24.43
CA TRP A 694 36.17 -12.98 -24.63
C TRP A 694 37.17 -12.62 -23.52
N GLU A 695 38.47 -12.84 -23.77
CA GLU A 695 39.53 -12.49 -22.83
C GLU A 695 39.70 -10.96 -22.68
N GLY A 696 39.95 -10.50 -21.45
CA GLY A 696 39.93 -9.08 -21.10
C GLY A 696 41.13 -8.25 -21.57
N GLY A 697 40.86 -7.23 -22.38
CA GLY A 697 41.81 -6.17 -22.76
C GLY A 697 41.95 -5.07 -21.70
N LYS A 698 43.04 -4.29 -21.77
CA LYS A 698 43.29 -3.12 -20.90
C LYS A 698 42.67 -1.85 -21.51
N GLY A 699 42.37 -0.87 -20.67
CA GLY A 699 41.66 0.35 -21.08
C GLY A 699 42.41 1.24 -22.06
N GLU A 700 41.67 1.76 -23.02
CA GLU A 700 42.04 2.85 -23.94
C GLU A 700 40.98 3.98 -23.81
N GLU A 701 41.06 5.03 -24.62
CA GLU A 701 40.31 6.28 -24.42
C GLU A 701 38.82 6.19 -24.83
N VAL A 702 38.00 7.12 -24.33
CA VAL A 702 36.55 7.22 -24.62
C VAL A 702 36.33 7.56 -26.09
N GLU A 703 35.73 6.64 -26.86
CA GLU A 703 35.36 6.85 -28.27
C GLU A 703 33.97 7.49 -28.44
N ASP A 704 33.81 8.36 -29.44
CA ASP A 704 32.57 9.08 -29.75
C ASP A 704 31.37 8.14 -29.97
N LEU A 705 30.35 8.32 -29.12
CA LEU A 705 29.15 7.48 -28.98
C LEU A 705 28.09 7.62 -30.07
N GLY A 706 28.14 8.70 -30.87
CA GLY A 706 27.18 8.97 -31.93
C GLY A 706 25.80 9.48 -31.47
N GLU A 707 25.15 10.26 -32.33
CA GLU A 707 23.90 10.98 -32.01
C GLU A 707 22.63 10.16 -32.36
N LEU A 708 21.54 10.41 -31.62
CA LEU A 708 20.22 9.81 -31.88
C LEU A 708 19.54 10.45 -33.10
N VAL A 709 19.92 9.99 -34.30
CA VAL A 709 19.43 10.52 -35.58
C VAL A 709 17.98 10.19 -35.93
N GLY A 710 17.29 9.27 -35.24
CA GLY A 710 15.89 8.98 -35.58
C GLY A 710 15.10 8.04 -34.67
N SER A 711 13.78 8.09 -34.84
CA SER A 711 12.86 7.07 -34.35
C SER A 711 11.67 6.93 -35.31
N VAL A 712 11.09 5.74 -35.36
CA VAL A 712 9.94 5.40 -36.22
C VAL A 712 8.99 4.51 -35.41
N SER A 713 7.85 5.07 -34.99
CA SER A 713 6.87 4.30 -34.20
C SER A 713 5.99 3.39 -35.07
N LEU A 714 6.48 2.20 -35.43
CA LEU A 714 5.69 1.24 -36.20
C LEU A 714 4.50 0.70 -35.38
N ARG A 715 3.26 0.97 -35.80
CA ARG A 715 2.03 0.39 -35.22
C ARG A 715 1.20 -0.33 -36.28
N LEU A 716 0.68 -1.52 -35.99
CA LEU A 716 -0.17 -2.28 -36.91
C LEU A 716 -1.66 -1.95 -36.68
N GLN A 717 -2.42 -1.70 -37.75
CA GLN A 717 -3.87 -1.50 -37.70
C GLN A 717 -4.60 -2.37 -38.75
N HIS A 718 -5.82 -2.80 -38.40
CA HIS A 718 -6.73 -3.56 -39.27
C HIS A 718 -7.56 -2.69 -40.23
N VAL A 719 -7.49 -1.37 -40.06
CA VAL A 719 -8.10 -0.35 -40.92
C VAL A 719 -7.11 0.81 -41.07
N GLY A 720 -7.23 1.58 -42.15
CA GLY A 720 -6.46 2.81 -42.32
C GLY A 720 -6.96 3.93 -41.40
N PRO A 721 -6.10 4.89 -41.00
CA PRO A 721 -6.43 5.92 -40.04
C PRO A 721 -7.47 6.91 -40.58
N SER A 722 -8.55 7.09 -39.82
CA SER A 722 -9.46 8.24 -39.92
C SER A 722 -9.28 9.15 -38.72
N LEU A 723 -8.92 10.41 -38.96
CA LEU A 723 -8.87 11.43 -37.89
C LEU A 723 -10.30 11.73 -37.41
N PRO A 724 -10.56 11.81 -36.10
CA PRO A 724 -11.91 11.99 -35.58
C PRO A 724 -12.43 13.43 -35.78
N PRO A 725 -13.69 13.62 -36.20
CA PRO A 725 -14.34 14.93 -36.21
C PRO A 725 -14.76 15.37 -34.79
N PRO A 726 -15.01 16.68 -34.56
CA PRO A 726 -15.40 17.22 -33.25
C PRO A 726 -16.81 16.76 -32.80
N PRO A 727 -17.12 16.84 -31.48
CA PRO A 727 -18.17 16.01 -30.85
C PRO A 727 -19.59 16.61 -30.73
N LEU A 728 -20.54 15.74 -30.32
CA LEU A 728 -21.99 15.96 -30.03
C LEU A 728 -22.87 16.01 -31.31
N ILE A 729 -24.16 15.64 -31.33
CA ILE A 729 -25.28 15.58 -30.35
C ILE A 729 -26.10 14.26 -30.55
N PRO A 730 -26.85 13.71 -29.55
CA PRO A 730 -27.42 12.34 -29.60
C PRO A 730 -28.90 12.18 -30.05
N THR A 731 -29.33 10.90 -30.16
CA THR A 731 -30.72 10.34 -30.27
C THR A 731 -31.33 10.17 -31.69
N PRO A 732 -32.37 9.32 -31.92
CA PRO A 732 -32.46 7.89 -31.50
C PRO A 732 -33.14 6.91 -32.53
N ARG A 733 -33.06 5.59 -32.22
CA ARG A 733 -34.06 4.50 -32.46
C ARG A 733 -34.23 3.81 -33.85
N HIS A 734 -34.33 2.47 -33.76
CA HIS A 734 -35.01 1.50 -34.68
C HIS A 734 -34.42 1.31 -36.11
N ASP A 735 -34.41 0.13 -36.74
CA ASP A 735 -34.98 -1.21 -36.42
C ASP A 735 -34.07 -2.38 -36.90
N GLY A 736 -34.27 -3.60 -36.35
CA GLY A 736 -33.76 -4.86 -36.96
C GLY A 736 -33.14 -5.92 -36.03
N LYS A 737 -33.62 -7.17 -36.13
CA LYS A 737 -33.05 -8.42 -35.56
C LYS A 737 -33.41 -9.60 -36.51
N PRO A 738 -32.76 -10.77 -36.41
CA PRO A 738 -31.32 -11.02 -36.27
C PRO A 738 -30.83 -12.05 -37.32
N SER A 739 -29.52 -12.28 -37.42
CA SER A 739 -28.97 -13.52 -38.01
C SER A 739 -27.86 -14.07 -37.11
N ALA A 740 -27.62 -15.38 -37.19
CA ALA A 740 -26.71 -16.08 -36.28
C ALA A 740 -25.74 -16.99 -37.04
N SER A 741 -24.44 -16.74 -36.87
CA SER A 741 -23.37 -17.70 -37.14
C SER A 741 -22.09 -17.31 -36.42
N THR A 742 -21.43 -18.30 -35.82
CA THR A 742 -19.99 -18.33 -35.46
C THR A 742 -19.39 -17.10 -34.77
N SER A 743 -19.15 -17.25 -33.47
CA SER A 743 -18.13 -16.51 -32.75
C SER A 743 -16.75 -16.69 -33.38
N ILE A 744 -16.15 -15.61 -33.89
CA ILE A 744 -14.70 -15.53 -34.10
C ILE A 744 -14.14 -14.84 -32.84
N PRO A 745 -13.14 -15.41 -32.14
CA PRO A 745 -12.52 -14.73 -31.01
C PRO A 745 -11.79 -13.47 -31.51
N VAL A 746 -11.90 -12.36 -30.78
CA VAL A 746 -11.06 -11.17 -31.03
C VAL A 746 -9.64 -11.52 -30.57
N SER A 747 -8.87 -12.07 -31.50
CA SER A 747 -7.46 -12.42 -31.28
C SER A 747 -6.64 -11.18 -30.95
N ALA A 748 -5.55 -11.37 -30.19
CA ALA A 748 -4.70 -10.27 -29.76
C ALA A 748 -4.19 -9.47 -30.97
N ASN A 749 -4.46 -8.16 -31.00
CA ASN A 749 -3.98 -7.26 -32.04
C ASN A 749 -2.45 -7.22 -32.01
N LEU A 750 -1.78 -7.86 -32.97
CA LEU A 750 -0.33 -7.77 -33.12
C LEU A 750 0.08 -6.29 -33.11
N ASN A 751 0.92 -5.90 -32.15
CA ASN A 751 1.47 -4.56 -32.07
C ASN A 751 2.97 -4.67 -31.85
N LEU A 752 3.75 -4.48 -32.92
CA LEU A 752 4.91 -3.61 -32.78
C LEU A 752 4.38 -2.22 -32.34
N ARG A 753 5.15 -1.48 -31.56
CA ARG A 753 4.84 -0.07 -31.24
C ARG A 753 5.94 0.92 -31.61
N ALA A 754 7.19 0.49 -31.65
CA ALA A 754 8.30 1.35 -32.06
C ALA A 754 9.47 0.57 -32.66
N LEU A 755 10.29 1.31 -33.41
CA LEU A 755 11.55 0.89 -34.01
C LEU A 755 12.48 2.11 -34.07
N GLY A 756 13.05 2.48 -32.91
CA GLY A 756 14.01 3.61 -32.79
C GLY A 756 15.38 3.28 -33.36
N TYR A 757 16.18 4.25 -33.83
CA TYR A 757 17.56 4.00 -34.29
C TYR A 757 18.53 5.19 -34.12
N ALA A 758 19.72 4.90 -33.58
CA ALA A 758 20.87 5.81 -33.54
C ALA A 758 21.97 5.36 -34.52
N PHE A 759 22.80 6.28 -35.00
CA PHE A 759 23.95 5.99 -35.86
C PHE A 759 25.04 7.05 -35.65
N PHE A 760 26.30 6.61 -35.53
CA PHE A 760 27.48 7.48 -35.56
C PHE A 760 27.54 8.34 -36.82
N ASP A 761 28.16 9.52 -36.70
CA ASP A 761 28.29 10.46 -37.82
C ASP A 761 29.06 9.88 -39.00
N SER A 762 30.04 9.03 -38.73
CA SER A 762 30.78 8.24 -39.72
C SER A 762 29.89 7.36 -40.62
N ALA A 763 28.71 6.97 -40.13
CA ALA A 763 27.73 6.13 -40.82
C ALA A 763 26.57 6.92 -41.47
N ARG A 764 26.45 8.23 -41.24
CA ARG A 764 25.42 9.09 -41.86
C ARG A 764 25.51 9.03 -43.40
N GLY A 765 24.37 9.19 -44.06
CA GLY A 765 24.27 9.22 -45.54
C GLY A 765 24.39 7.86 -46.26
N ARG A 766 25.09 6.86 -45.69
CA ARG A 766 25.39 5.55 -46.33
C ARG A 766 24.17 4.63 -46.59
N GLY A 767 22.98 5.03 -46.14
CA GLY A 767 21.71 4.34 -46.36
C GLY A 767 21.43 3.16 -45.42
N TYR A 768 22.32 2.88 -44.46
CA TYR A 768 22.20 1.73 -43.54
C TYR A 768 20.91 1.75 -42.69
N ALA A 769 20.45 2.93 -42.27
CA ALA A 769 19.14 3.07 -41.60
C ALA A 769 18.00 2.48 -42.45
N THR A 770 17.91 2.86 -43.73
CA THR A 770 16.87 2.37 -44.67
C THR A 770 17.00 0.86 -44.93
N GLU A 771 18.22 0.32 -44.95
CA GLU A 771 18.45 -1.11 -45.17
C GLU A 771 18.07 -1.95 -43.95
N ALA A 772 18.50 -1.56 -42.75
CA ALA A 772 18.18 -2.26 -41.51
C ALA A 772 16.68 -2.19 -41.16
N ASN A 773 16.04 -1.02 -41.31
CA ASN A 773 14.59 -0.86 -41.15
C ASN A 773 13.82 -1.76 -42.12
N ARG A 774 14.28 -1.87 -43.39
CA ARG A 774 13.68 -2.74 -44.40
C ARG A 774 13.82 -4.22 -44.03
N GLY A 775 15.01 -4.65 -43.62
CA GLY A 775 15.26 -6.02 -43.17
C GLY A 775 14.41 -6.42 -41.97
N LEU A 776 14.20 -5.52 -41.00
CA LEU A 776 13.32 -5.75 -39.85
C LEU A 776 11.84 -5.83 -40.27
N LEU A 777 11.36 -4.94 -41.15
CA LEU A 777 10.01 -5.02 -41.72
C LEU A 777 9.78 -6.31 -42.52
N GLU A 778 10.77 -6.76 -43.29
CA GLU A 778 10.69 -7.98 -44.11
C GLU A 778 10.78 -9.25 -43.25
N ALA A 779 11.61 -9.27 -42.20
CA ALA A 779 11.66 -10.36 -41.22
C ALA A 779 10.35 -10.47 -40.42
N TYR A 780 9.79 -9.34 -39.97
CA TYR A 780 8.50 -9.27 -39.29
C TYR A 780 7.34 -9.70 -40.21
N ARG A 781 7.31 -9.22 -41.46
CA ARG A 781 6.36 -9.69 -42.48
C ARG A 781 6.50 -11.20 -42.69
N SER A 782 7.71 -11.74 -42.65
CA SER A 782 7.97 -13.16 -42.86
C SER A 782 7.44 -14.01 -41.71
N SER A 783 7.62 -13.59 -40.44
CA SER A 783 7.22 -14.36 -39.27
C SER A 783 5.70 -14.54 -39.10
N ILE A 784 4.88 -13.57 -39.54
CA ILE A 784 3.40 -13.67 -39.50
C ILE A 784 2.91 -14.95 -40.22
N PRO A 785 2.02 -15.78 -39.63
CA PRO A 785 1.53 -17.01 -40.27
C PRO A 785 0.81 -16.81 -41.61
N ALA A 786 0.82 -17.85 -42.46
CA ALA A 786 0.26 -17.79 -43.81
C ALA A 786 -1.26 -17.56 -43.82
N GLU A 787 -1.99 -18.18 -42.89
CA GLU A 787 -3.42 -18.01 -42.72
C GLU A 787 -3.81 -16.58 -42.31
N GLN A 788 -2.99 -15.88 -41.52
CA GLN A 788 -3.27 -14.49 -41.13
C GLN A 788 -3.06 -13.50 -42.29
N LYS A 789 -2.08 -13.78 -43.17
CA LYS A 789 -1.79 -13.01 -44.40
C LYS A 789 -2.91 -13.08 -45.45
N ALA A 790 -3.78 -14.09 -45.40
CA ALA A 790 -4.82 -14.29 -46.41
C ALA A 790 -6.11 -13.50 -46.16
N VAL A 791 -6.39 -13.10 -44.91
CA VAL A 791 -7.67 -12.50 -44.48
C VAL A 791 -7.56 -11.07 -43.95
N THR A 792 -6.34 -10.55 -43.76
CA THR A 792 -6.11 -9.27 -43.08
C THR A 792 -5.33 -8.33 -43.99
N ARG A 793 -5.81 -7.08 -44.16
CA ARG A 793 -4.94 -5.99 -44.65
C ARG A 793 -4.19 -5.42 -43.47
N PHE A 794 -2.87 -5.30 -43.62
CA PHE A 794 -1.99 -4.77 -42.59
C PHE A 794 -1.59 -3.33 -42.94
N TYR A 795 -2.19 -2.37 -42.22
CA TYR A 795 -1.70 -0.99 -42.25
C TYR A 795 -0.63 -0.81 -41.18
N VAL A 796 0.50 -0.19 -41.52
CA VAL A 796 1.57 0.14 -40.57
C VAL A 796 1.73 1.65 -40.51
N GLU A 797 1.47 2.25 -39.35
CA GLU A 797 1.77 3.66 -39.06
C GLU A 797 3.27 3.86 -38.72
N ALA A 798 3.72 5.11 -38.71
CA ALA A 798 5.05 5.53 -38.30
C ALA A 798 5.03 6.98 -37.78
N GLU A 799 5.46 7.21 -36.53
CA GLU A 799 5.52 8.56 -35.93
C GLU A 799 6.92 9.17 -36.09
N VAL A 800 7.00 10.42 -36.55
CA VAL A 800 8.26 11.16 -36.80
C VAL A 800 8.12 12.66 -36.48
N ASP A 801 9.23 13.28 -36.07
CA ASP A 801 9.36 14.72 -35.82
C ASP A 801 9.40 15.51 -37.14
N GLN A 802 8.66 16.62 -37.21
CA GLN A 802 8.69 17.54 -38.35
C GLN A 802 10.11 18.06 -38.62
N ASP A 803 10.89 18.26 -37.56
CA ASP A 803 12.22 18.86 -37.62
C ASP A 803 13.32 17.80 -37.85
N ASN A 804 12.96 16.53 -38.08
CA ASN A 804 13.89 15.44 -38.44
C ASN A 804 13.71 14.98 -39.91
N PRO A 805 14.25 15.73 -40.89
CA PRO A 805 14.19 15.32 -42.30
C PRO A 805 15.03 14.07 -42.59
N GLY A 806 15.92 13.64 -41.69
CA GLY A 806 16.61 12.35 -41.79
C GLY A 806 15.62 11.18 -41.73
N SER A 807 14.82 11.14 -40.67
CA SER A 807 13.80 10.11 -40.43
C SER A 807 12.67 10.15 -41.45
N VAL A 808 12.19 11.34 -41.82
CA VAL A 808 11.19 11.50 -42.90
C VAL A 808 11.70 10.90 -44.23
N ARG A 809 12.96 11.13 -44.59
CA ARG A 809 13.56 10.54 -45.81
C ARG A 809 13.76 9.02 -45.71
N VAL A 810 13.97 8.46 -44.51
CA VAL A 810 14.00 7.01 -44.32
C VAL A 810 12.60 6.42 -44.54
N LEU A 811 11.55 7.01 -43.96
CA LEU A 811 10.16 6.61 -44.16
C LEU A 811 9.72 6.67 -45.63
N GLN A 812 10.02 7.77 -46.32
CA GLN A 812 9.73 7.93 -47.75
C GLN A 812 10.41 6.83 -48.59
N LYS A 813 11.68 6.50 -48.31
CA LYS A 813 12.40 5.39 -48.96
C LYS A 813 11.89 4.00 -48.57
N LEU A 814 11.17 3.88 -47.46
CA LEU A 814 10.45 2.68 -47.03
C LEU A 814 9.00 2.65 -47.56
N GLY A 815 8.57 3.65 -48.34
CA GLY A 815 7.23 3.70 -48.97
C GLY A 815 6.10 4.15 -48.05
N PHE A 816 6.40 4.85 -46.96
CA PHE A 816 5.38 5.43 -46.07
C PHE A 816 4.94 6.81 -46.56
N GLY A 817 3.63 7.03 -46.67
CA GLY A 817 3.01 8.32 -46.99
C GLY A 817 2.63 9.10 -45.73
N GLN A 818 2.56 10.43 -45.81
CA GLN A 818 2.17 11.28 -44.68
C GLN A 818 0.65 11.22 -44.45
N VAL A 819 0.21 11.08 -43.20
CA VAL A 819 -1.20 10.87 -42.83
C VAL A 819 -1.80 12.12 -42.17
N GLY A 820 -1.13 12.65 -41.15
CA GLY A 820 -1.68 13.74 -40.34
C GLY A 820 -0.83 14.05 -39.12
N TRP A 821 -1.16 15.13 -38.42
CA TRP A 821 -0.51 15.57 -37.18
C TRP A 821 -1.39 15.22 -35.97
N LYS A 822 -0.78 14.94 -34.82
CA LYS A 822 -1.45 14.75 -33.52
C LYS A 822 -0.81 15.68 -32.51
N ASP A 823 -1.58 16.54 -31.83
CA ASP A 823 -1.08 17.50 -30.83
C ASP A 823 -1.08 16.99 -29.38
N GLU A 824 -1.97 16.03 -29.04
CA GLU A 824 -2.30 15.69 -27.65
C GLU A 824 -1.26 14.80 -26.94
N GLU A 825 -0.35 14.16 -27.68
CA GLU A 825 0.72 13.31 -27.13
C GLU A 825 2.08 14.03 -27.17
N ARG A 826 2.75 14.16 -26.02
CA ARG A 826 4.16 14.57 -25.98
C ARG A 826 5.05 13.39 -26.37
N VAL A 827 6.00 13.62 -27.27
CA VAL A 827 6.95 12.61 -27.75
C VAL A 827 8.39 13.06 -27.55
N TRP A 828 9.29 12.12 -27.31
CA TRP A 828 10.74 12.39 -27.21
C TRP A 828 11.40 12.09 -28.55
N LEU A 829 11.78 13.13 -29.28
CA LEU A 829 12.37 13.02 -30.62
C LEU A 829 13.47 14.07 -30.80
N ASN A 830 14.53 13.69 -31.53
CA ASN A 830 15.69 14.55 -31.82
C ASN A 830 16.24 15.26 -30.55
N GLY A 831 16.45 14.48 -29.47
CA GLY A 831 16.99 14.97 -28.20
C GLY A 831 16.08 15.85 -27.34
N GLY A 832 14.76 15.94 -27.62
CA GLY A 832 13.86 16.79 -26.85
C GLY A 832 12.39 16.34 -26.80
N TRP A 833 11.65 16.82 -25.79
CA TRP A 833 10.21 16.62 -25.68
C TRP A 833 9.42 17.60 -26.55
N ARG A 834 8.88 17.12 -27.66
CA ARG A 834 7.96 17.88 -28.53
C ARG A 834 6.52 17.72 -28.06
N THR A 835 5.70 18.76 -28.25
CA THR A 835 4.23 18.67 -28.20
C THR A 835 3.73 18.35 -29.60
N GLY A 836 3.29 17.12 -29.80
CA GLY A 836 2.79 16.61 -31.07
C GLY A 836 3.81 16.00 -32.02
N HIS A 837 3.31 15.28 -33.03
CA HIS A 837 4.11 14.53 -34.02
C HIS A 837 3.37 14.29 -35.34
N TRP A 838 4.11 14.04 -36.43
CA TRP A 838 3.55 13.56 -37.70
C TRP A 838 3.38 12.05 -37.69
N VAL A 839 2.18 11.60 -38.03
CA VAL A 839 1.91 10.22 -38.42
C VAL A 839 2.12 10.09 -39.93
N TYR A 840 2.88 9.07 -40.31
CA TYR A 840 2.99 8.50 -41.64
C TYR A 840 2.39 7.08 -41.61
N GLY A 841 2.15 6.47 -42.77
CA GLY A 841 1.67 5.10 -42.82
C GLY A 841 1.77 4.43 -44.19
N ARG A 842 1.62 3.11 -44.20
CA ARG A 842 1.85 2.25 -45.36
C ARG A 842 1.01 0.97 -45.29
N ASP A 843 0.41 0.57 -46.42
CA ASP A 843 -0.10 -0.80 -46.63
C ASP A 843 1.08 -1.77 -46.83
N VAL A 844 1.07 -2.90 -46.10
CA VAL A 844 2.17 -3.89 -46.09
C VAL A 844 1.73 -5.23 -46.67
#